data_AF-A0A1B6MN83-F1
#
_entry.id   AF-A0A1B6MN83-F1
#
_cell.length_a   1.000
_cell.length_b   1.000
_cell.length_c   1.000
_cell.angle_alpha   90.00
_cell.angle_beta   90.00
_cell.angle_gamma   90.00
#
_symmetry.space_group_name_H-M   'P 1'
#
loop_
_entity.id
_entity.type
_entity.pdbx_description
1 polymer ?
#
loop_
_entity_poly.entity_id
_entity_poly.type
_entity_poly.pdbx_seq_one_letter_code
_entity_poly.pdbx_strand_id
1 'polypeptide(L)'
;EIAAECMGWLAQLVEGLASLAGTECVLVPALLVALHSPQDQVRHRALTVLQCLGQKLALPTYHRLLDLLTEHREEIHIDHEQITVVLYMCLSPDPSVKSLQDKSQRQEMANVLNGLMDIVVAPDTPTYVKSSLLQLLDQINSQSLLEKLVPLAMNILQSPLRSAEDGSVLRSVVRRVSTVTAAALSGEEVWEFVETCMKDQKPLGTDADLPAVLMLQQVDKELFATLSVEMQRNLLSLIVSCAAAAESSDVTSAATSCVKRVTLDAGVVASLLEPMRDATVDPSPTSSTAVKRRAWTVKKPPSLGLLTSTPWRQGLCLLEFIQNKKKLENVQLLLPRLFEILNRCLQFEEQSPVEYTKQALLASLLQCCVKLSPDCRPVELPEASMQVELVVECIRVSQNPQTHHHALLLLAHMANMIPERVLHSIMPIFTFMGSSVLRQDDAYSFQIISKIVETIIPILMKSEAAEVDLSPELVGVLRVFAGAMLDIPEHRRIPLFTKLLATLRQGRFLWAFLALVFESHVLHPSPDNTAVKETGSIPKRLEVGLHLCHHFTPAIILSAACQLIRYLCVLPVEKGDKKVKTFKKSSEGALFDVEKATDKQLRHYTYTGLTFLSFLLSSKQFLRLMAALTAEEVQELEDTFQ
;
A
#
# COMPACT_ATOMS: atom_id res chain seq x y z
N GLU A 1 21.21 -49.19 18.31
CA GLU A 1 21.70 -50.54 18.67
C GLU A 1 21.72 -51.50 17.48
N ILE A 2 20.56 -51.92 16.94
CA ILE A 2 20.50 -52.82 15.75
C ILE A 2 21.32 -52.27 14.56
N ALA A 3 21.18 -50.98 14.24
CA ALA A 3 21.97 -50.36 13.17
C ALA A 3 23.49 -50.44 13.42
N ALA A 4 23.94 -50.31 14.67
CA ALA A 4 25.35 -50.43 15.02
C ALA A 4 25.84 -51.89 14.92
N GLU A 5 25.00 -52.87 15.26
CA GLU A 5 25.28 -54.28 15.06
C GLU A 5 25.36 -54.65 13.58
N CYS A 6 24.41 -54.20 12.75
CA CYS A 6 24.46 -54.38 11.29
C CYS A 6 25.72 -53.76 10.67
N MET A 7 26.12 -52.57 11.12
CA MET A 7 27.36 -51.92 10.67
C MET A 7 28.61 -52.68 11.14
N GLY A 8 28.58 -53.30 12.33
CA GLY A 8 29.64 -54.17 12.80
C GLY A 8 29.76 -55.45 11.96
N TRP A 9 28.63 -56.02 11.53
CA TRP A 9 28.60 -57.18 10.64
C TRP A 9 29.06 -56.81 9.24
N LEU A 10 28.70 -55.63 8.73
CA LEU A 10 29.20 -55.09 7.46
C LEU A 10 30.72 -54.86 7.50
N ALA A 11 31.28 -54.36 8.61
CA ALA A 11 32.73 -54.23 8.77
C ALA A 11 33.44 -55.58 8.65
N GLN A 12 32.91 -56.61 9.32
CA GLN A 12 33.45 -57.97 9.26
C GLN A 12 33.29 -58.60 7.85
N LEU A 13 32.18 -58.30 7.16
CA LEU A 13 31.93 -58.75 5.78
C LEU A 13 32.87 -58.09 4.77
N VAL A 14 33.09 -56.79 4.91
CA VAL A 14 34.02 -56.01 4.07
C VAL A 14 35.47 -56.42 4.35
N GLU A 15 35.81 -56.79 5.59
CA GLU A 15 37.14 -57.32 5.89
C GLU A 15 37.45 -58.64 5.15
N GLY A 16 36.42 -59.44 4.84
CA GLY A 16 36.51 -60.74 4.18
C GLY A 16 36.30 -60.76 2.66
N LEU A 17 35.78 -59.71 2.03
CA LEU A 17 35.46 -59.68 0.59
C LEU A 17 36.48 -58.89 -0.23
N ALA A 18 37.19 -59.58 -1.13
CA ALA A 18 38.27 -59.00 -1.96
C ALA A 18 37.81 -58.38 -3.30
N SER A 19 36.52 -58.45 -3.67
CA SER A 19 36.02 -57.85 -4.91
C SER A 19 34.52 -57.57 -4.84
N LEU A 20 34.13 -56.29 -4.89
CA LEU A 20 32.72 -55.87 -4.83
C LEU A 20 32.34 -54.98 -6.03
N ALA A 21 32.89 -55.22 -7.23
CA ALA A 21 32.80 -54.35 -8.41
C ALA A 21 31.40 -53.88 -8.90
N GLY A 22 30.29 -54.44 -8.39
CA GLY A 22 28.92 -54.02 -8.75
C GLY A 22 28.17 -53.25 -7.66
N THR A 23 28.55 -53.39 -6.38
CA THR A 23 27.88 -52.79 -5.21
C THR A 23 28.60 -51.56 -4.68
N GLU A 24 29.76 -51.22 -5.25
CA GLU A 24 30.63 -50.08 -4.89
C GLU A 24 29.92 -48.73 -5.03
N CYS A 25 28.99 -48.63 -5.99
CA CYS A 25 28.28 -47.39 -6.29
C CYS A 25 27.23 -47.04 -5.22
N VAL A 26 26.67 -48.04 -4.51
CA VAL A 26 25.59 -47.83 -3.51
C VAL A 26 26.13 -47.86 -2.08
N LEU A 27 27.20 -48.61 -1.83
CA LEU A 27 27.77 -48.78 -0.49
C LEU A 27 28.35 -47.47 0.06
N VAL A 28 29.09 -46.71 -0.76
CA VAL A 28 29.70 -45.44 -0.33
C VAL A 28 28.63 -44.40 0.05
N PRO A 29 27.58 -44.13 -0.77
CA PRO A 29 26.48 -43.26 -0.36
C PRO A 29 25.76 -43.73 0.92
N ALA A 30 25.53 -45.04 1.07
CA ALA A 30 24.88 -45.58 2.28
C ALA A 30 25.72 -45.37 3.55
N LEU A 31 27.05 -45.49 3.43
CA LEU A 31 27.98 -45.21 4.52
C LEU A 31 28.07 -43.71 4.84
N LEU A 32 27.99 -42.84 3.83
CA LEU A 32 27.88 -41.38 4.05
C LEU A 32 26.62 -41.04 4.84
N VAL A 33 25.48 -41.65 4.52
CA VAL A 33 24.23 -41.51 5.29
C VAL A 33 24.41 -41.99 6.73
N ALA A 34 25.12 -43.11 6.95
CA ALA A 34 25.38 -43.62 8.29
C ALA A 34 26.26 -42.69 9.14
N LEU A 35 27.17 -41.91 8.51
CA LEU A 35 27.99 -40.92 9.19
C LEU A 35 27.21 -39.69 9.67
N HIS A 36 26.05 -39.39 9.07
CA HIS A 36 25.17 -38.32 9.53
C HIS A 36 24.30 -38.71 10.74
N SER A 37 24.37 -39.96 11.20
CA SER A 37 23.55 -40.44 12.32
C SER A 37 23.97 -39.79 13.65
N PRO A 38 23.01 -39.39 14.52
CA PRO A 38 23.32 -38.82 15.84
C PRO A 38 23.90 -39.84 16.84
N GLN A 39 23.95 -41.13 16.49
CA GLN A 39 24.50 -42.18 17.34
C GLN A 39 26.02 -42.33 17.13
N ASP A 40 26.78 -42.08 18.19
CA ASP A 40 28.24 -42.12 18.17
C ASP A 40 28.81 -43.48 17.70
N GLN A 41 28.21 -44.56 18.18
CA GLN A 41 28.59 -45.94 17.84
C GLN A 41 28.41 -46.27 16.34
N VAL A 42 27.43 -45.65 15.68
CA VAL A 42 27.16 -45.85 14.24
C VAL A 42 28.19 -45.10 13.42
N ARG A 43 28.51 -43.85 13.79
CA ARG A 43 29.56 -43.05 13.13
C ARG A 43 30.92 -43.71 13.25
N HIS A 44 31.31 -44.16 14.44
CA HIS A 44 32.59 -44.82 14.66
C HIS A 44 32.75 -46.09 13.81
N ARG A 45 31.71 -46.92 13.75
CA ARG A 45 31.71 -48.14 12.94
C ARG A 45 31.70 -47.82 11.44
N ALA A 46 30.93 -46.83 10.99
CA ALA A 46 30.91 -46.39 9.61
C ALA A 46 32.29 -45.84 9.14
N LEU A 47 32.96 -45.04 9.96
CA LEU A 47 34.33 -44.55 9.67
C LEU A 47 35.33 -45.70 9.57
N THR A 48 35.21 -46.72 10.43
CA THR A 48 36.07 -47.91 10.40
C THR A 48 35.86 -48.71 9.10
N VAL A 49 34.60 -48.88 8.68
CA VAL A 49 34.26 -49.53 7.40
C VAL A 49 34.84 -48.74 6.21
N LEU A 50 34.70 -47.41 6.21
CA LEU A 50 35.23 -46.54 5.14
C LEU A 50 36.75 -46.60 5.04
N GLN A 51 37.46 -46.66 6.17
CA GLN A 51 38.91 -46.84 6.19
C GLN A 51 39.33 -48.20 5.63
N CYS A 52 38.64 -49.28 6.02
CA CYS A 52 38.90 -50.61 5.47
C CYS A 52 38.62 -50.67 3.96
N LEU A 53 37.60 -49.97 3.47
CA LEU A 53 37.29 -49.86 2.05
C LEU A 53 38.37 -49.08 1.29
N GLY A 54 38.80 -47.93 1.80
CA GLY A 54 39.86 -47.12 1.16
C GLY A 54 41.22 -47.82 1.09
N GLN A 55 41.55 -48.66 2.08
CA GLN A 55 42.81 -49.41 2.11
C GLN A 55 42.80 -50.68 1.24
N LYS A 56 41.64 -51.30 1.01
CA LYS A 56 41.52 -52.62 0.34
C LYS A 56 40.94 -52.56 -1.08
N LEU A 57 40.11 -51.58 -1.42
CA LEU A 57 39.49 -51.43 -2.73
C LEU A 57 40.01 -50.18 -3.44
N ALA A 58 40.63 -50.35 -4.60
CA ALA A 58 40.98 -49.25 -5.48
C ALA A 58 39.69 -48.69 -6.11
N LEU A 59 39.00 -47.78 -5.41
CA LEU A 59 37.81 -47.07 -5.90
C LEU A 59 38.26 -45.82 -6.66
N PRO A 60 38.48 -45.85 -7.99
CA PRO A 60 39.07 -44.71 -8.71
C PRO A 60 38.24 -43.43 -8.59
N THR A 61 36.92 -43.55 -8.43
CA THR A 61 36.02 -42.40 -8.32
C THR A 61 36.03 -41.80 -6.90
N TYR A 62 36.02 -42.63 -5.85
CA TYR A 62 35.82 -42.16 -4.46
C TYR A 62 37.10 -42.10 -3.63
N HIS A 63 38.25 -42.57 -4.13
CA HIS A 63 39.51 -42.69 -3.37
C HIS A 63 39.88 -41.41 -2.64
N ARG A 64 39.84 -40.27 -3.33
CA ARG A 64 40.20 -38.97 -2.74
C ARG A 64 39.20 -38.47 -1.71
N LEU A 65 37.91 -38.77 -1.87
CA LEU A 65 36.90 -38.42 -0.88
C LEU A 65 37.08 -39.26 0.40
N LEU A 66 37.45 -40.53 0.25
CA LEU A 66 37.75 -41.42 1.38
C LEU A 66 39.02 -40.99 2.13
N ASP A 67 40.06 -40.53 1.41
CA ASP A 67 41.27 -39.99 2.03
C ASP A 67 40.96 -38.74 2.88
N LEU A 68 40.19 -37.80 2.34
CA LEU A 68 39.80 -36.56 3.04
C LEU A 68 38.87 -36.82 4.24
N LEU A 69 37.94 -37.77 4.13
CA LEU A 69 37.11 -38.19 5.27
C LEU A 69 37.93 -38.89 6.37
N THR A 70 39.05 -39.51 6.00
CA THR A 70 39.98 -40.12 6.95
C THR A 70 40.82 -39.08 7.68
N GLU A 71 41.20 -37.98 7.01
CA GLU A 71 41.88 -36.84 7.62
C GLU A 71 40.98 -36.12 8.65
N HIS A 72 39.69 -35.93 8.33
CA HIS A 72 38.71 -35.29 9.21
C HIS A 72 37.97 -36.26 10.16
N ARG A 73 38.52 -37.46 10.39
CA ARG A 73 37.87 -38.52 11.20
C ARG A 73 37.49 -38.07 12.60
N GLU A 74 38.41 -37.40 13.30
CA GLU A 74 38.20 -37.01 14.70
C GLU A 74 37.09 -35.96 14.82
N GLU A 75 36.96 -35.06 13.83
CA GLU A 75 35.93 -34.03 13.81
C GLU A 75 34.54 -34.62 13.56
N ILE A 76 34.42 -35.55 12.59
CA ILE A 76 33.16 -36.26 12.27
C ILE A 76 32.72 -37.17 13.42
N HIS A 77 33.67 -37.72 14.18
CA HIS A 77 33.37 -38.49 15.39
C HIS A 77 32.80 -37.61 16.50
N ILE A 78 33.24 -36.37 16.63
CA ILE A 78 32.74 -35.47 17.68
C ILE A 78 31.36 -34.95 17.29
N ASP A 79 31.17 -34.47 16.06
CA ASP A 79 29.95 -33.79 15.62
C ASP A 79 29.36 -34.39 14.33
N HIS A 80 28.04 -34.62 14.32
CA HIS A 80 27.33 -35.26 13.21
C HIS A 80 26.99 -34.27 12.09
N GLU A 81 27.06 -32.95 12.35
CA GLU A 81 26.85 -31.90 11.35
C GLU A 81 28.13 -31.62 10.55
N GLN A 82 29.30 -31.93 11.13
CA GLN A 82 30.61 -31.68 10.52
C GLN A 82 30.80 -32.40 9.18
N ILE A 83 30.16 -33.55 8.96
CA ILE A 83 30.20 -34.21 7.65
C ILE A 83 29.61 -33.34 6.53
N THR A 84 28.56 -32.56 6.80
CA THR A 84 27.96 -31.66 5.80
C THR A 84 28.93 -30.55 5.42
N VAL A 85 29.71 -30.05 6.40
CA VAL A 85 30.75 -29.03 6.21
C VAL A 85 31.95 -29.60 5.44
N VAL A 86 32.41 -30.81 5.79
CA VAL A 86 33.50 -31.49 5.07
C VAL A 86 33.09 -31.77 3.62
N LEU A 87 31.87 -32.26 3.40
CA LEU A 87 31.34 -32.45 2.05
C LEU A 87 31.22 -31.12 1.30
N TYR A 88 30.83 -30.03 1.95
CA TYR A 88 30.83 -28.69 1.35
C TYR A 88 32.25 -28.22 0.94
N MET A 89 33.25 -28.37 1.82
CA MET A 89 34.64 -28.00 1.54
C MET A 89 35.26 -28.84 0.41
N CYS A 90 34.82 -30.09 0.23
CA CYS A 90 35.37 -30.98 -0.77
C CYS A 90 34.63 -30.90 -2.12
N LEU A 91 33.30 -30.83 -2.09
CA LEU A 91 32.42 -31.02 -3.26
C LEU A 91 31.75 -29.72 -3.75
N SER A 92 31.78 -28.62 -2.99
CA SER A 92 31.12 -27.39 -3.41
C SER A 92 31.79 -26.77 -4.65
N PRO A 93 31.02 -26.43 -5.70
CA PRO A 93 31.52 -25.71 -6.86
C PRO A 93 31.68 -24.20 -6.62
N ASP A 94 31.63 -23.72 -5.38
CA ASP A 94 31.81 -22.31 -5.05
C ASP A 94 33.20 -21.78 -5.47
N PRO A 95 33.30 -20.52 -5.92
CA PRO A 95 34.58 -19.93 -6.36
C PRO A 95 35.62 -19.85 -5.24
N SER A 96 35.17 -19.68 -4.00
CA SER A 96 36.00 -19.70 -2.78
C SER A 96 36.64 -21.07 -2.55
N VAL A 97 35.85 -22.14 -2.66
CA VAL A 97 36.31 -23.54 -2.50
C VAL A 97 37.15 -23.98 -3.70
N LYS A 98 36.75 -23.60 -4.91
CA LYS A 98 37.53 -23.84 -6.13
C LYS A 98 38.91 -23.17 -6.05
N SER A 99 39.08 -22.04 -5.39
CA SER A 99 40.40 -21.38 -5.30
C SER A 99 41.42 -22.18 -4.47
N LEU A 100 40.94 -23.04 -3.56
CA LEU A 100 41.75 -23.81 -2.62
C LEU A 100 42.19 -25.19 -3.15
N GLN A 101 41.61 -25.63 -4.28
CA GLN A 101 41.84 -26.98 -4.84
C GLN A 101 42.57 -26.95 -6.19
N ASP A 102 43.38 -27.97 -6.47
CA ASP A 102 44.06 -28.14 -7.76
C ASP A 102 43.10 -28.52 -8.91
N LYS A 103 43.47 -28.23 -10.15
CA LYS A 103 42.61 -28.49 -11.34
C LYS A 103 42.20 -29.96 -11.51
N SER A 104 43.07 -30.91 -11.15
CA SER A 104 42.76 -32.36 -11.18
C SER A 104 41.78 -32.76 -10.08
N GLN A 105 42.01 -32.27 -8.86
CA GLN A 105 41.13 -32.52 -7.70
C GLN A 105 39.71 -32.01 -7.95
N ARG A 106 39.56 -30.84 -8.59
CA ARG A 106 38.25 -30.30 -8.98
C ARG A 106 37.47 -31.22 -9.92
N GLN A 107 38.16 -31.86 -10.86
CA GLN A 107 37.52 -32.72 -11.86
C GLN A 107 37.11 -34.07 -11.25
N GLU A 108 37.93 -34.63 -10.36
CA GLU A 108 37.60 -35.84 -9.60
C GLU A 108 36.43 -35.61 -8.63
N MET A 109 36.44 -34.51 -7.87
CA MET A 109 35.34 -34.16 -6.96
C MET A 109 34.03 -33.84 -7.70
N ALA A 110 34.11 -33.23 -8.89
CA ALA A 110 32.94 -33.03 -9.75
C ALA A 110 32.39 -34.36 -10.28
N ASN A 111 33.25 -35.34 -10.59
CA ASN A 111 32.82 -36.68 -11.01
C ASN A 111 32.14 -37.44 -9.86
N VAL A 112 32.68 -37.32 -8.64
CA VAL A 112 32.06 -37.88 -7.41
C VAL A 112 30.68 -37.27 -7.18
N LEU A 113 30.57 -35.94 -7.26
CA LEU A 113 29.31 -35.23 -7.10
C LEU A 113 28.28 -35.66 -8.17
N ASN A 114 28.69 -35.78 -9.44
CA ASN A 114 27.80 -36.27 -10.49
C ASN A 114 27.35 -37.71 -10.24
N GLY A 115 28.26 -38.59 -9.82
CA GLY A 115 27.93 -39.98 -9.46
C GLY A 115 26.93 -40.07 -8.30
N LEU A 116 27.12 -39.28 -7.24
CA LEU A 116 26.17 -39.20 -6.12
C LEU A 116 24.80 -38.69 -6.57
N MET A 117 24.76 -37.72 -7.49
CA MET A 117 23.51 -37.16 -8.01
C MET A 117 22.79 -38.13 -8.97
N ASP A 118 23.52 -38.90 -9.78
CA ASP A 118 22.93 -39.92 -10.64
C ASP A 118 22.27 -41.04 -9.81
N ILE A 119 22.84 -41.37 -8.64
CA ILE A 119 22.24 -42.31 -7.67
C ILE A 119 20.96 -41.72 -7.05
N VAL A 120 20.94 -40.42 -6.76
CA VAL A 120 19.74 -39.73 -6.23
C VAL A 120 18.64 -39.67 -7.29
N VAL A 121 18.98 -39.46 -8.56
CA VAL A 121 18.01 -39.35 -9.68
C VAL A 121 17.47 -40.73 -10.10
N ALA A 122 18.20 -41.82 -9.87
CA ALA A 122 17.78 -43.16 -10.24
C ALA A 122 16.39 -43.54 -9.67
N PRO A 123 15.52 -44.19 -10.46
CA PRO A 123 14.17 -44.57 -10.02
C PRO A 123 14.19 -45.66 -8.95
N ASP A 124 15.22 -46.51 -8.95
CA ASP A 124 15.32 -47.70 -8.08
C ASP A 124 15.80 -47.38 -6.66
N THR A 125 16.25 -46.15 -6.38
CA THR A 125 16.71 -45.78 -5.04
C THR A 125 15.52 -45.41 -4.13
N PRO A 126 15.45 -45.98 -2.91
CA PRO A 126 14.34 -45.74 -2.00
C PRO A 126 14.36 -44.30 -1.47
N THR A 127 13.18 -43.77 -1.16
CA THR A 127 12.92 -42.38 -0.75
C THR A 127 13.71 -41.95 0.48
N TYR A 128 13.89 -42.84 1.47
CA TYR A 128 14.71 -42.58 2.66
C TYR A 128 16.20 -42.37 2.36
N VAL A 129 16.75 -43.01 1.31
CA VAL A 129 18.14 -42.81 0.89
C VAL A 129 18.27 -41.49 0.16
N LYS A 130 17.29 -41.16 -0.70
CA LYS A 130 17.24 -39.88 -1.41
C LYS A 130 17.18 -38.71 -0.43
N SER A 131 16.31 -38.77 0.59
CA SER A 131 16.20 -37.72 1.60
C SER A 131 17.49 -37.55 2.39
N SER A 132 18.06 -38.65 2.88
CA SER A 132 19.27 -38.63 3.70
C SER A 132 20.50 -38.12 2.92
N LEU A 133 20.65 -38.53 1.66
CA LEU A 133 21.71 -38.02 0.78
C LEU A 133 21.51 -36.54 0.44
N LEU A 134 20.28 -36.10 0.21
CA LEU A 134 19.99 -34.69 -0.07
C LEU A 134 20.19 -33.80 1.17
N GLN A 135 19.91 -34.30 2.38
CA GLN A 135 20.24 -33.63 3.65
C GLN A 135 21.75 -33.48 3.85
N LEU A 136 22.53 -34.51 3.51
CA LEU A 136 24.00 -34.45 3.53
C LEU A 136 24.56 -33.39 2.57
N LEU A 137 23.88 -33.19 1.44
CA LEU A 137 24.27 -32.27 0.38
C LEU A 137 23.53 -30.91 0.46
N ASP A 138 22.87 -30.59 1.58
CA ASP A 138 22.02 -29.37 1.71
C ASP A 138 22.83 -28.07 1.50
N GLN A 139 24.11 -28.07 1.85
CA GLN A 139 25.00 -26.90 1.73
C GLN A 139 25.60 -26.73 0.32
N ILE A 140 25.48 -27.72 -0.58
CA ILE A 140 26.12 -27.69 -1.90
C ILE A 140 25.12 -27.18 -2.93
N ASN A 141 25.23 -25.89 -3.26
CA ASN A 141 24.35 -25.22 -4.21
C ASN A 141 25.04 -25.00 -5.55
N SER A 142 24.42 -25.44 -6.64
CA SER A 142 24.88 -25.15 -8.00
C SER A 142 23.73 -25.21 -9.01
N GLN A 143 23.85 -24.42 -10.08
CA GLN A 143 22.84 -24.34 -11.15
C GLN A 143 22.58 -25.72 -11.79
N SER A 144 23.64 -26.45 -12.14
CA SER A 144 23.51 -27.75 -12.80
C SER A 144 22.97 -28.85 -11.89
N LEU A 145 23.15 -28.71 -10.57
CA LEU A 145 22.57 -29.65 -9.60
C LEU A 145 21.07 -29.44 -9.44
N LEU A 146 20.60 -28.18 -9.48
CA LEU A 146 19.17 -27.89 -9.41
C LEU A 146 18.46 -28.43 -10.65
N GLU A 147 18.99 -28.15 -11.84
CA GLU A 147 18.44 -28.65 -13.12
C GLU A 147 18.32 -30.18 -13.14
N LYS A 148 19.31 -30.91 -12.61
CA LYS A 148 19.26 -32.38 -12.51
C LYS A 148 18.22 -32.91 -11.51
N LEU A 149 17.86 -32.15 -10.48
CA LEU A 149 16.92 -32.57 -9.44
C LEU A 149 15.47 -32.18 -9.72
N VAL A 150 15.24 -31.20 -10.60
CA VAL A 150 13.90 -30.74 -10.98
C VAL A 150 12.99 -31.88 -11.48
N PRO A 151 13.43 -32.78 -12.38
CA PRO A 151 12.57 -33.88 -12.83
C PRO A 151 12.12 -34.82 -11.71
N LEU A 152 12.99 -35.06 -10.73
CA LEU A 152 12.68 -35.89 -9.57
C LEU A 152 11.66 -35.20 -8.64
N ALA A 153 11.81 -33.89 -8.43
CA ALA A 153 10.88 -33.11 -7.64
C ALA A 153 9.51 -32.97 -8.33
N MET A 154 9.49 -32.81 -9.67
CA MET A 154 8.26 -32.80 -10.47
C MET A 154 7.49 -34.13 -10.38
N ASN A 155 8.19 -35.26 -10.42
CA ASN A 155 7.56 -36.57 -10.24
C ASN A 155 6.91 -36.71 -8.85
N ILE A 156 7.55 -36.17 -7.81
CA ILE A 156 7.01 -36.15 -6.44
C ILE A 156 5.77 -35.24 -6.36
N LEU A 157 5.80 -34.06 -6.97
CA LEU A 157 4.66 -33.14 -7.00
C LEU A 157 3.46 -33.72 -7.75
N GLN A 158 3.69 -34.44 -8.86
CA GLN A 158 2.64 -35.08 -9.64
C GLN A 158 2.06 -36.34 -8.96
N SER A 159 2.80 -36.95 -8.04
CA SER A 159 2.35 -38.15 -7.32
C SER A 159 1.19 -37.84 -6.34
N PRO A 160 0.13 -38.67 -6.30
CA PRO A 160 -1.05 -38.42 -5.46
C PRO A 160 -0.87 -38.85 -4.00
N LEU A 161 0.12 -39.70 -3.70
CA LEU A 161 0.43 -40.21 -2.37
C LEU A 161 1.83 -39.73 -1.99
N ARG A 162 1.93 -38.81 -1.03
CA ARG A 162 3.21 -38.24 -0.58
C ARG A 162 3.56 -38.79 0.79
N SER A 163 4.69 -39.46 0.88
CA SER A 163 5.25 -39.88 2.17
C SER A 163 5.95 -38.70 2.88
N ALA A 164 6.19 -38.83 4.19
CA ALA A 164 7.00 -37.84 4.92
C ALA A 164 8.43 -37.71 4.35
N GLU A 165 8.96 -38.80 3.79
CA GLU A 165 10.27 -38.84 3.14
C GLU A 165 10.28 -38.05 1.84
N ASP A 166 9.21 -38.14 1.02
CA ASP A 166 9.03 -37.32 -0.17
C ASP A 166 8.95 -35.82 0.17
N GLY A 167 8.32 -35.50 1.31
CA GLY A 167 8.31 -34.15 1.87
C GLY A 167 9.71 -33.64 2.21
N SER A 168 10.54 -34.48 2.82
CA SER A 168 11.92 -34.13 3.14
C SER A 168 12.80 -33.97 1.91
N VAL A 169 12.61 -34.81 0.87
CA VAL A 169 13.28 -34.67 -0.43
C VAL A 169 12.90 -33.34 -1.07
N LEU A 170 11.61 -33.02 -1.13
CA LEU A 170 11.13 -31.76 -1.70
C LEU A 170 11.67 -30.56 -0.91
N ARG A 171 11.69 -30.63 0.42
CA ARG A 171 12.26 -29.58 1.29
C ARG A 171 13.73 -29.31 0.95
N SER A 172 14.54 -30.36 0.79
CA SER A 172 15.96 -30.22 0.44
C SER A 172 16.15 -29.70 -0.99
N VAL A 173 15.29 -30.06 -1.94
CA VAL A 173 15.34 -29.48 -3.30
C VAL A 173 14.95 -27.99 -3.28
N VAL A 174 13.91 -27.64 -2.53
CA VAL A 174 13.44 -26.26 -2.39
C VAL A 174 14.50 -25.37 -1.72
N ARG A 175 15.16 -25.85 -0.65
CA ARG A 175 16.25 -25.11 0.01
C ARG A 175 17.42 -24.76 -0.91
N ARG A 176 17.63 -25.53 -1.97
CA ARG A 176 18.69 -25.25 -2.95
C ARG A 176 18.38 -24.06 -3.84
N VAL A 177 17.12 -23.60 -3.89
CA VAL A 177 16.73 -22.35 -4.56
C VAL A 177 17.25 -21.18 -3.74
N SER A 178 18.48 -20.76 -4.02
CA SER A 178 19.24 -19.72 -3.31
C SER A 178 19.81 -18.67 -4.27
N THR A 179 20.45 -17.63 -3.74
CA THR A 179 21.05 -16.54 -4.54
C THR A 179 22.02 -17.05 -5.62
N VAL A 180 22.71 -18.16 -5.34
CA VAL A 180 23.67 -18.80 -6.23
C VAL A 180 22.99 -19.50 -7.42
N THR A 181 21.76 -19.98 -7.25
CA THR A 181 20.98 -20.65 -8.31
C THR A 181 20.01 -19.71 -9.01
N ALA A 182 20.05 -18.40 -8.74
CA ALA A 182 19.14 -17.42 -9.33
C ALA A 182 19.17 -17.42 -10.87
N ALA A 183 20.33 -17.70 -11.48
CA ALA A 183 20.46 -17.82 -12.93
C ALA A 183 19.68 -19.02 -13.51
N ALA A 184 19.57 -20.13 -12.77
CA ALA A 184 18.86 -21.34 -13.16
C ALA A 184 17.34 -21.11 -13.27
N LEU A 185 16.80 -20.14 -12.53
CA LEU A 185 15.38 -19.75 -12.59
C LEU A 185 14.98 -19.16 -13.95
N SER A 186 15.95 -18.79 -14.80
CA SER A 186 15.69 -18.38 -16.18
C SER A 186 15.40 -19.56 -17.12
N GLY A 187 15.67 -20.80 -16.68
CA GLY A 187 15.35 -22.02 -17.42
C GLY A 187 13.87 -22.40 -17.29
N GLU A 188 13.25 -22.82 -18.39
CA GLU A 188 11.82 -23.14 -18.47
C GLU A 188 11.41 -24.28 -17.51
N GLU A 189 12.23 -25.33 -17.41
CA GLU A 189 11.97 -26.50 -16.55
C GLU A 189 11.99 -26.14 -15.05
N VAL A 190 12.95 -25.30 -14.64
CA VAL A 190 13.07 -24.83 -13.25
C VAL A 190 11.91 -23.88 -12.90
N TRP A 191 11.50 -23.05 -13.86
CA TRP A 191 10.34 -22.16 -13.68
C TRP A 191 9.03 -22.93 -13.55
N GLU A 192 8.81 -23.94 -14.39
CA GLU A 192 7.63 -24.82 -14.29
C GLU A 192 7.57 -25.55 -12.94
N PHE A 193 8.72 -25.97 -12.42
CA PHE A 193 8.82 -26.52 -11.07
C PHE A 193 8.41 -25.52 -9.99
N VAL A 194 8.88 -24.27 -10.06
CA VAL A 194 8.47 -23.22 -9.10
C VAL A 194 6.97 -22.93 -9.20
N GLU A 195 6.44 -22.84 -10.41
CA GLU A 195 5.02 -22.60 -10.66
C GLU A 195 4.13 -23.73 -10.11
N THR A 196 4.51 -24.97 -10.35
CA THR A 196 3.78 -26.14 -9.85
C THR A 196 3.88 -26.27 -8.33
N CYS A 197 5.05 -26.05 -7.74
CA CYS A 197 5.21 -26.01 -6.28
C CYS A 197 4.32 -24.95 -5.62
N MET A 198 4.25 -23.74 -6.18
CA MET A 198 3.48 -22.65 -5.58
C MET A 198 1.96 -22.85 -5.75
N LYS A 199 1.51 -23.48 -6.84
CA LYS A 199 0.10 -23.82 -7.06
C LYS A 199 -0.38 -25.01 -6.23
N ASP A 200 0.53 -25.85 -5.77
CA ASP A 200 0.20 -27.07 -5.07
C ASP A 200 -0.06 -26.83 -3.57
N GLN A 201 -1.32 -26.93 -3.20
CA GLN A 201 -1.83 -26.74 -1.83
C GLN A 201 -2.05 -28.07 -1.09
N LYS A 202 -1.52 -29.19 -1.60
CA LYS A 202 -1.64 -30.48 -0.93
C LYS A 202 -0.55 -30.63 0.16
N PRO A 203 -0.89 -31.06 1.38
CA PRO A 203 0.09 -31.26 2.45
C PRO A 203 1.07 -32.39 2.11
N LEU A 204 2.33 -32.23 2.54
CA LEU A 204 3.38 -33.21 2.39
C LEU A 204 3.38 -34.20 3.58
N GLY A 205 2.49 -35.19 3.53
CA GLY A 205 2.46 -36.26 4.55
C GLY A 205 1.82 -35.84 5.89
N THR A 206 2.31 -36.41 7.00
CA THR A 206 1.79 -36.21 8.37
C THR A 206 2.18 -34.88 9.00
N ASP A 207 3.26 -34.27 8.52
CA ASP A 207 3.66 -32.92 8.91
C ASP A 207 2.95 -31.96 7.96
N ALA A 208 2.15 -31.04 8.49
CA ALA A 208 1.26 -30.15 7.74
C ALA A 208 1.97 -29.11 6.83
N ASP A 209 3.21 -29.37 6.41
CA ASP A 209 3.99 -28.49 5.57
C ASP A 209 3.46 -28.50 4.13
N LEU A 210 3.21 -27.29 3.61
CA LEU A 210 2.74 -27.07 2.25
C LEU A 210 3.93 -26.74 1.33
N PRO A 211 4.04 -27.34 0.14
CA PRO A 211 5.07 -27.02 -0.85
C PRO A 211 5.18 -25.53 -1.15
N ALA A 212 4.02 -24.86 -1.27
CA ALA A 212 3.94 -23.42 -1.48
C ALA A 212 4.58 -22.62 -0.33
N VAL A 213 4.38 -23.03 0.93
CA VAL A 213 4.98 -22.35 2.10
C VAL A 213 6.50 -22.51 2.10
N LEU A 214 7.00 -23.72 1.81
CA LEU A 214 8.44 -23.98 1.73
C LEU A 214 9.10 -23.11 0.64
N MET A 215 8.49 -23.02 -0.54
CA MET A 215 9.00 -22.16 -1.62
C MET A 215 8.96 -20.67 -1.27
N LEU A 216 7.87 -20.19 -0.67
CA LEU A 216 7.73 -18.79 -0.25
C LEU A 216 8.69 -18.41 0.88
N GLN A 217 9.14 -19.36 1.68
CA GLN A 217 10.17 -19.13 2.70
C GLN A 217 11.57 -18.94 2.10
N GLN A 218 11.87 -19.62 0.99
CA GLN A 218 13.18 -19.50 0.33
C GLN A 218 13.34 -18.20 -0.47
N VAL A 219 12.26 -17.54 -0.86
CA VAL A 219 12.35 -16.25 -1.55
C VAL A 219 12.84 -15.18 -0.58
N ASP A 220 14.13 -14.90 -0.65
CA ASP A 220 14.82 -13.88 0.12
C ASP A 220 15.06 -12.57 -0.64
N LYS A 221 15.41 -11.52 0.11
CA LYS A 221 15.69 -10.18 -0.44
C LYS A 221 16.80 -10.23 -1.49
N GLU A 222 17.87 -10.98 -1.22
CA GLU A 222 19.04 -11.06 -2.09
C GLU A 222 18.72 -11.82 -3.38
N LEU A 223 17.97 -12.93 -3.27
CA LEU A 223 17.45 -13.69 -4.39
C LEU A 223 16.63 -12.82 -5.34
N PHE A 224 15.67 -12.08 -4.79
CA PHE A 224 14.82 -11.21 -5.59
C PHE A 224 15.62 -10.08 -6.27
N ALA A 225 16.60 -9.51 -5.57
CA ALA A 225 17.45 -8.45 -6.12
C ALA A 225 18.36 -8.92 -7.25
N THR A 226 18.77 -10.20 -7.25
CA THR A 226 19.62 -10.78 -8.33
C THR A 226 18.85 -11.12 -9.61
N LEU A 227 17.52 -11.17 -9.57
CA LEU A 227 16.68 -11.49 -10.72
C LEU A 227 16.50 -10.30 -11.68
N SER A 228 16.27 -10.60 -12.96
CA SER A 228 15.88 -9.60 -13.95
C SER A 228 14.49 -9.02 -13.63
N VAL A 229 14.21 -7.80 -14.10
CA VAL A 229 12.93 -7.10 -13.83
C VAL A 229 11.72 -7.88 -14.36
N GLU A 230 11.88 -8.61 -15.47
CA GLU A 230 10.82 -9.47 -16.03
C GLU A 230 10.53 -10.68 -15.14
N MET A 231 11.57 -11.32 -14.59
CA MET A 231 11.40 -12.45 -13.68
C MET A 231 10.88 -12.00 -12.32
N GLN A 232 11.26 -10.83 -11.83
CA GLN A 232 10.65 -10.21 -10.65
C GLN A 232 9.14 -10.01 -10.83
N ARG A 233 8.72 -9.56 -12.02
CA ARG A 233 7.29 -9.40 -12.37
C ARG A 233 6.56 -10.74 -12.38
N ASN A 234 7.13 -11.74 -13.05
CA ASN A 234 6.54 -13.07 -13.15
C ASN A 234 6.44 -13.75 -11.79
N LEU A 235 7.48 -13.64 -10.96
CA LEU A 235 7.51 -14.22 -9.62
C LEU A 235 6.50 -13.53 -8.70
N LEU A 236 6.42 -12.19 -8.75
CA LEU A 236 5.42 -11.45 -7.99
C LEU A 236 4.00 -11.81 -8.43
N SER A 237 3.76 -11.95 -9.74
CA SER A 237 2.48 -12.42 -10.28
C SER A 237 2.12 -13.82 -9.77
N LEU A 238 3.09 -14.73 -9.75
CA LEU A 238 2.91 -16.08 -9.23
C LEU A 238 2.57 -16.06 -7.74
N ILE A 239 3.31 -15.32 -6.91
CA ILE A 239 3.04 -15.16 -5.47
C ILE A 239 1.64 -14.61 -5.23
N VAL A 240 1.23 -13.58 -5.98
CA VAL A 240 -0.11 -12.98 -5.89
C VAL A 240 -1.18 -13.99 -6.32
N SER A 241 -0.95 -14.74 -7.40
CA SER A 241 -1.89 -15.76 -7.86
C SER A 241 -2.08 -16.89 -6.85
N CYS A 242 -1.00 -17.28 -6.17
CA CYS A 242 -1.02 -18.32 -5.15
C CYS A 242 -1.72 -17.84 -3.89
N ALA A 243 -1.45 -16.61 -3.44
CA ALA A 243 -2.17 -16.02 -2.31
C ALA A 243 -3.66 -15.79 -2.60
N ALA A 244 -4.02 -15.37 -3.82
CA ALA A 244 -5.41 -15.14 -4.22
C ALA A 244 -6.21 -16.45 -4.43
N ALA A 245 -5.53 -17.57 -4.67
CA ALA A 245 -6.11 -18.90 -4.81
C ALA A 245 -5.97 -19.76 -3.54
N ALA A 246 -5.26 -19.29 -2.52
CA ALA A 246 -5.02 -20.03 -1.29
C ALA A 246 -6.29 -20.18 -0.47
N GLU A 247 -6.63 -21.42 -0.13
CA GLU A 247 -7.68 -21.72 0.87
C GLU A 247 -7.09 -21.77 2.30
N SER A 248 -5.78 -22.03 2.41
CA SER A 248 -5.07 -22.12 3.69
C SER A 248 -4.51 -20.77 4.15
N SER A 249 -4.72 -20.45 5.44
CA SER A 249 -4.18 -19.25 6.08
C SER A 249 -2.65 -19.25 6.13
N ASP A 250 -2.01 -20.42 6.10
CA ASP A 250 -0.56 -20.53 6.18
C ASP A 250 0.12 -20.03 4.90
N VAL A 251 -0.46 -20.34 3.73
CA VAL A 251 0.07 -19.88 2.44
C VAL A 251 -0.08 -18.37 2.29
N THR A 252 -1.23 -17.79 2.69
CA THR A 252 -1.42 -16.34 2.64
C THR A 252 -0.48 -15.60 3.61
N SER A 253 -0.23 -16.17 4.79
CA SER A 253 0.72 -15.61 5.76
C SER A 253 2.18 -15.69 5.26
N ALA A 254 2.57 -16.82 4.65
CA ALA A 254 3.89 -17.02 4.08
C ALA A 254 4.13 -16.08 2.88
N ALA A 255 3.14 -15.92 2.01
CA ALA A 255 3.18 -14.99 0.88
C ALA A 255 3.32 -13.54 1.38
N THR A 256 2.54 -13.15 2.38
CA THR A 256 2.64 -11.82 3.02
C THR A 256 4.03 -11.59 3.62
N SER A 257 4.61 -12.59 4.28
CA SER A 257 5.95 -12.52 4.86
C SER A 257 7.02 -12.39 3.76
N CYS A 258 6.94 -13.19 2.71
CA CYS A 258 7.80 -13.10 1.53
C CYS A 258 7.78 -11.70 0.91
N VAL A 259 6.58 -11.19 0.60
CA VAL A 259 6.43 -9.86 0.02
C VAL A 259 6.92 -8.78 0.96
N LYS A 260 6.81 -8.94 2.30
CA LYS A 260 7.39 -8.00 3.28
C LYS A 260 8.92 -7.97 3.26
N ARG A 261 9.62 -9.08 3.02
CA ARG A 261 11.10 -9.17 2.99
C ARG A 261 11.72 -8.51 1.75
N VAL A 262 11.09 -8.66 0.59
CA VAL A 262 11.59 -8.25 -0.74
C VAL A 262 11.59 -6.72 -0.95
N THR A 263 12.41 -6.14 -1.83
CA THR A 263 12.25 -4.73 -2.27
C THR A 263 11.40 -4.69 -3.53
N LEU A 264 10.35 -3.87 -3.54
CA LEU A 264 9.42 -3.78 -4.68
C LEU A 264 9.61 -2.46 -5.43
N ASP A 265 9.64 -2.55 -6.76
CA ASP A 265 9.53 -1.40 -7.66
C ASP A 265 8.06 -1.13 -8.00
N ALA A 266 7.63 0.12 -7.84
CA ALA A 266 6.26 0.54 -8.10
C ALA A 266 5.82 0.41 -9.56
N GLY A 267 6.73 0.44 -10.53
CA GLY A 267 6.45 0.21 -11.95
C GLY A 267 6.06 -1.24 -12.22
N VAL A 268 6.74 -2.22 -11.60
CA VAL A 268 6.36 -3.63 -11.68
C VAL A 268 4.97 -3.85 -11.09
N VAL A 269 4.71 -3.27 -9.92
CA VAL A 269 3.40 -3.33 -9.25
C VAL A 269 2.30 -2.68 -10.11
N ALA A 270 2.57 -1.51 -10.69
CA ALA A 270 1.64 -0.82 -11.57
C ALA A 270 1.26 -1.68 -12.78
N SER A 271 2.23 -2.39 -13.39
CA SER A 271 1.96 -3.31 -14.51
C SER A 271 1.07 -4.49 -14.11
N LEU A 272 1.22 -5.03 -12.90
CA LEU A 272 0.39 -6.13 -12.40
C LEU A 272 -1.03 -5.71 -12.01
N LEU A 273 -1.27 -4.41 -11.85
CA LEU A 273 -2.60 -3.83 -11.60
C LEU A 273 -3.37 -3.49 -12.89
N GLU A 274 -2.71 -3.46 -14.06
CA GLU A 274 -3.37 -3.21 -15.35
C GLU A 274 -4.48 -4.23 -15.67
N PRO A 275 -4.30 -5.55 -15.44
CA PRO A 275 -5.36 -6.52 -15.65
C PRO A 275 -6.62 -6.24 -14.81
N MET A 276 -6.47 -5.74 -13.58
CA MET A 276 -7.61 -5.33 -12.73
C MET A 276 -8.32 -4.11 -13.32
N ARG A 277 -7.55 -3.15 -13.84
CA ARG A 277 -8.08 -1.95 -14.50
C ARG A 277 -8.79 -2.26 -15.81
N ASP A 278 -8.34 -3.25 -16.57
CA ASP A 278 -8.87 -3.54 -17.92
C ASP A 278 -9.90 -4.68 -17.94
N ALA A 279 -9.95 -5.53 -16.90
CA ALA A 279 -10.85 -6.67 -16.84
C ALA A 279 -12.32 -6.28 -17.09
N THR A 280 -12.95 -6.82 -18.12
CA THR A 280 -14.39 -6.69 -18.38
C THR A 280 -15.04 -8.05 -18.29
N VAL A 281 -16.18 -8.15 -17.62
CA VAL A 281 -17.01 -9.35 -17.67
C VAL A 281 -18.04 -9.16 -18.78
N ASP A 282 -17.98 -10.00 -19.81
CA ASP A 282 -19.03 -10.07 -20.82
C ASP A 282 -20.34 -10.57 -20.17
N PRO A 283 -21.50 -9.94 -20.42
CA PRO A 283 -22.75 -10.48 -19.95
C PRO A 283 -22.98 -11.84 -20.60
N SER A 284 -23.31 -12.85 -19.79
CA SER A 284 -23.64 -14.22 -20.23
C SER A 284 -24.62 -14.22 -21.41
N PRO A 285 -24.50 -15.14 -22.38
CA PRO A 285 -25.39 -15.19 -23.54
C PRO A 285 -26.69 -15.88 -23.12
N THR A 286 -27.66 -15.13 -22.60
CA THR A 286 -29.00 -15.69 -22.35
C THR A 286 -30.07 -14.61 -22.44
N SER A 287 -30.31 -14.12 -23.67
CA SER A 287 -31.65 -13.86 -24.21
C SER A 287 -31.53 -13.20 -25.60
N SER A 288 -31.82 -14.00 -26.63
CA SER A 288 -32.47 -13.66 -27.90
C SER A 288 -32.33 -12.25 -28.51
N THR A 289 -31.69 -12.21 -29.68
CA THR A 289 -32.05 -11.42 -30.88
C THR A 289 -32.61 -10.00 -30.65
N ALA A 290 -31.75 -8.98 -30.70
CA ALA A 290 -32.15 -7.65 -31.14
C ALA A 290 -30.96 -6.84 -31.71
N VAL A 291 -30.95 -6.76 -33.04
CA VAL A 291 -30.54 -5.62 -33.88
C VAL A 291 -29.26 -4.86 -33.50
N LYS A 292 -28.24 -5.00 -34.35
CA LYS A 292 -27.08 -4.10 -34.48
C LYS A 292 -27.54 -2.65 -34.68
N ARG A 293 -27.72 -1.88 -33.60
CA ARG A 293 -27.66 -0.42 -33.62
C ARG A 293 -26.31 -0.01 -33.07
N ARG A 294 -25.55 0.73 -33.89
CA ARG A 294 -24.30 1.41 -33.50
C ARG A 294 -24.61 2.27 -32.26
N ALA A 295 -24.26 1.76 -31.09
CA ALA A 295 -24.43 2.46 -29.83
C ALA A 295 -23.16 3.26 -29.55
N TRP A 296 -23.34 4.57 -29.52
CA TRP A 296 -22.43 5.53 -28.91
C TRP A 296 -21.98 4.99 -27.54
N THR A 297 -20.67 5.01 -27.29
CA THR A 297 -20.01 4.45 -26.11
C THR A 297 -20.39 5.20 -24.83
N VAL A 298 -21.60 4.93 -24.31
CA VAL A 298 -21.88 5.12 -22.89
C VAL A 298 -21.19 3.95 -22.19
N LYS A 299 -20.13 4.25 -21.42
CA LYS A 299 -19.45 3.25 -20.58
C LYS A 299 -20.52 2.62 -19.68
N LYS A 300 -20.87 1.35 -19.93
CA LYS A 300 -21.77 0.61 -19.05
C LYS A 300 -21.09 0.46 -17.69
N PRO A 301 -21.82 0.62 -16.57
CA PRO A 301 -21.25 0.42 -15.25
C PRO A 301 -20.76 -1.04 -15.11
N PRO A 302 -19.64 -1.28 -14.41
CA PRO A 302 -19.11 -2.61 -14.20
C PRO A 302 -20.09 -3.47 -13.38
N SER A 303 -20.22 -4.74 -13.76
CA SER A 303 -21.08 -5.71 -13.08
C SER A 303 -20.42 -6.25 -11.80
N LEU A 304 -21.23 -6.65 -10.81
CA LEU A 304 -20.75 -7.22 -9.54
C LEU A 304 -19.88 -8.49 -9.74
N GLY A 305 -20.17 -9.29 -10.77
CA GLY A 305 -19.39 -10.48 -11.13
C GLY A 305 -17.93 -10.18 -11.49
N LEU A 306 -17.58 -8.91 -11.72
CA LEU A 306 -16.20 -8.50 -11.89
C LEU A 306 -15.38 -8.67 -10.60
N LEU A 307 -15.98 -8.47 -9.43
CA LEU A 307 -15.30 -8.57 -8.13
C LEU A 307 -14.82 -9.98 -7.81
N THR A 308 -15.53 -11.01 -8.32
CA THR A 308 -15.16 -12.42 -8.15
C THR A 308 -14.18 -12.90 -9.22
N SER A 309 -13.90 -12.09 -10.24
CA SER A 309 -12.96 -12.43 -11.31
C SER A 309 -11.54 -12.60 -10.76
N THR A 310 -10.78 -13.51 -11.37
CA THR A 310 -9.39 -13.78 -10.98
C THR A 310 -8.51 -12.52 -10.99
N PRO A 311 -8.56 -11.63 -12.02
CA PRO A 311 -7.78 -10.40 -12.02
C PRO A 311 -8.12 -9.45 -10.85
N TRP A 312 -9.38 -9.40 -10.42
CA TRP A 312 -9.78 -8.57 -9.28
C TRP A 312 -9.35 -9.13 -7.94
N ARG A 313 -9.44 -10.45 -7.74
CA ARG A 313 -8.90 -11.11 -6.54
C ARG A 313 -7.39 -10.95 -6.43
N GLN A 314 -6.67 -11.12 -7.54
CA GLN A 314 -5.22 -10.89 -7.60
C GLN A 314 -4.87 -9.42 -7.34
N GLY A 315 -5.58 -8.49 -7.98
CA GLY A 315 -5.38 -7.06 -7.76
C GLY A 315 -5.64 -6.64 -6.30
N LEU A 316 -6.72 -7.14 -5.69
CA LEU A 316 -7.02 -6.87 -4.28
C LEU A 316 -5.95 -7.41 -3.34
N CYS A 317 -5.49 -8.65 -3.54
CA CYS A 317 -4.39 -9.24 -2.78
C CYS A 317 -3.10 -8.43 -2.92
N LEU A 318 -2.82 -7.92 -4.13
CA LEU A 318 -1.67 -7.05 -4.37
C LEU A 318 -1.80 -5.70 -3.63
N LEU A 319 -3.00 -5.10 -3.57
CA LEU A 319 -3.25 -3.89 -2.79
C LEU A 319 -3.00 -4.10 -1.29
N GLU A 320 -3.44 -5.22 -0.72
CA GLU A 320 -3.20 -5.57 0.69
C GLU A 320 -1.70 -5.72 1.00
N PHE A 321 -0.93 -6.27 0.05
CA PHE A 321 0.52 -6.36 0.17
C PHE A 321 1.20 -4.98 0.14
N ILE A 322 0.72 -4.07 -0.71
CA ILE A 322 1.26 -2.71 -0.82
C ILE A 322 0.97 -1.90 0.45
N GLN A 323 -0.22 -2.04 1.03
CA GLN A 323 -0.65 -1.29 2.22
C GLN A 323 0.37 -1.40 3.36
N ASN A 324 0.91 -2.60 3.60
CA ASN A 324 1.85 -2.88 4.69
C ASN A 324 3.33 -2.75 4.27
N LYS A 325 3.61 -2.32 3.04
CA LYS A 325 4.97 -2.32 2.50
C LYS A 325 5.76 -1.10 2.96
N LYS A 326 6.91 -1.32 3.59
CA LYS A 326 7.86 -0.25 3.97
C LYS A 326 8.78 0.15 2.82
N LYS A 327 9.46 -0.81 2.19
CA LYS A 327 10.43 -0.60 1.10
C LYS A 327 9.74 -0.67 -0.28
N LEU A 328 9.31 0.47 -0.81
CA LEU A 328 8.72 0.61 -2.15
C LEU A 328 9.46 1.72 -2.88
N GLU A 329 10.04 1.40 -4.04
CA GLU A 329 10.78 2.35 -4.88
C GLU A 329 9.86 2.92 -5.97
N ASN A 330 10.17 4.12 -6.48
CA ASN A 330 9.44 4.76 -7.59
C ASN A 330 7.93 4.96 -7.39
N VAL A 331 7.50 5.21 -6.14
CA VAL A 331 6.09 5.35 -5.71
C VAL A 331 5.22 6.22 -6.63
N GLN A 332 5.80 7.26 -7.24
CA GLN A 332 5.16 8.16 -8.19
C GLN A 332 4.50 7.46 -9.39
N LEU A 333 5.01 6.31 -9.82
CA LEU A 333 4.47 5.55 -10.97
C LEU A 333 3.18 4.79 -10.61
N LEU A 334 2.95 4.51 -9.33
CA LEU A 334 1.80 3.75 -8.85
C LEU A 334 0.55 4.63 -8.69
N LEU A 335 0.72 5.91 -8.36
CA LEU A 335 -0.39 6.84 -8.07
C LEU A 335 -1.44 6.91 -9.19
N PRO A 336 -1.08 7.15 -10.49
CA PRO A 336 -2.09 7.25 -11.54
C PRO A 336 -2.92 5.97 -11.67
N ARG A 337 -2.30 4.80 -11.50
CA ARG A 337 -2.98 3.51 -11.64
C ARG A 337 -3.92 3.22 -10.48
N LEU A 338 -3.56 3.59 -9.26
CA LEU A 338 -4.46 3.48 -8.11
C LEU A 338 -5.69 4.39 -8.27
N PHE A 339 -5.51 5.62 -8.79
CA PHE A 339 -6.64 6.51 -9.06
C PHE A 339 -7.52 6.03 -10.21
N GLU A 340 -6.95 5.46 -11.29
CA GLU A 340 -7.73 4.82 -12.37
C GLU A 340 -8.61 3.68 -11.84
N ILE A 341 -8.07 2.85 -10.94
CA ILE A 341 -8.83 1.75 -10.31
C ILE A 341 -9.88 2.30 -9.32
N LEU A 342 -9.57 3.36 -8.58
CA LEU A 342 -10.54 4.04 -7.71
C LEU A 342 -11.70 4.59 -8.53
N ASN A 343 -11.43 5.27 -9.65
CA ASN A 343 -12.47 5.74 -10.58
C ASN A 343 -13.35 4.58 -11.07
N ARG A 344 -12.73 3.44 -11.40
CA ARG A 344 -13.47 2.23 -11.77
C ARG A 344 -14.35 1.69 -10.65
N CYS A 345 -13.88 1.73 -9.40
CA CYS A 345 -14.67 1.35 -8.22
C CYS A 345 -15.86 2.28 -7.98
N LEU A 346 -15.75 3.56 -8.31
CA LEU A 346 -16.84 4.54 -8.17
C LEU A 346 -17.94 4.37 -9.24
N GLN A 347 -17.62 3.74 -10.37
CA GLN A 347 -18.57 3.52 -11.47
C GLN A 347 -19.57 2.37 -11.24
N PHE A 348 -19.37 1.53 -10.22
CA PHE A 348 -20.32 0.45 -9.89
C PHE A 348 -21.69 1.02 -9.48
N GLU A 349 -22.78 0.37 -9.88
CA GLU A 349 -24.13 0.79 -9.44
C GLU A 349 -24.33 0.51 -7.94
N GLU A 350 -23.90 -0.66 -7.48
CA GLU A 350 -23.93 -1.05 -6.08
C GLU A 350 -22.57 -0.79 -5.41
N GLN A 351 -22.57 0.09 -4.42
CA GLN A 351 -21.34 0.54 -3.76
C GLN A 351 -20.90 -0.38 -2.61
N SER A 352 -21.86 -1.03 -1.93
CA SER A 352 -21.62 -1.91 -0.77
C SER A 352 -20.55 -2.99 -0.98
N PRO A 353 -20.56 -3.79 -2.06
CA PRO A 353 -19.57 -4.86 -2.23
C PRO A 353 -18.18 -4.34 -2.61
N VAL A 354 -18.07 -3.09 -3.06
CA VAL A 354 -16.81 -2.46 -3.50
C VAL A 354 -16.13 -1.70 -2.34
N GLU A 355 -16.82 -1.49 -1.21
CA GLU A 355 -16.32 -0.70 -0.08
C GLU A 355 -14.97 -1.21 0.44
N TYR A 356 -14.78 -2.53 0.53
CA TYR A 356 -13.50 -3.10 0.97
C TYR A 356 -12.36 -2.75 0.00
N THR A 357 -12.59 -2.89 -1.30
CA THR A 357 -11.59 -2.54 -2.32
C THR A 357 -11.27 -1.04 -2.28
N LYS A 358 -12.28 -0.18 -2.08
CA LYS A 358 -12.04 1.26 -1.88
C LYS A 358 -11.17 1.53 -0.67
N GLN A 359 -11.40 0.86 0.46
CA GLN A 359 -10.60 1.03 1.67
C GLN A 359 -9.14 0.61 1.44
N ALA A 360 -8.91 -0.53 0.78
CA ALA A 360 -7.57 -0.99 0.42
C ALA A 360 -6.86 -0.01 -0.53
N LEU A 361 -7.58 0.54 -1.53
CA LEU A 361 -7.06 1.56 -2.44
C LEU A 361 -6.71 2.86 -1.72
N LEU A 362 -7.61 3.38 -0.89
CA LEU A 362 -7.41 4.62 -0.13
C LEU A 362 -6.23 4.48 0.85
N ALA A 363 -6.09 3.34 1.51
CA ALA A 363 -4.95 3.05 2.38
C ALA A 363 -3.64 2.95 1.59
N SER A 364 -3.66 2.30 0.43
CA SER A 364 -2.50 2.20 -0.46
C SER A 364 -2.09 3.57 -1.01
N LEU A 365 -3.05 4.40 -1.43
CA LEU A 365 -2.83 5.79 -1.86
C LEU A 365 -2.22 6.63 -0.73
N LEU A 366 -2.74 6.52 0.50
CA LEU A 366 -2.20 7.22 1.66
C LEU A 366 -0.74 6.83 1.91
N GLN A 367 -0.44 5.53 1.90
CA GLN A 367 0.93 5.04 2.09
C GLN A 367 1.87 5.54 0.99
N CYS A 368 1.38 5.69 -0.25
CA CYS A 368 2.15 6.28 -1.33
C CYS A 368 2.44 7.77 -1.07
N CYS A 369 1.42 8.54 -0.67
CA CYS A 369 1.56 9.97 -0.39
C CYS A 369 2.48 10.25 0.80
N VAL A 370 2.40 9.45 1.87
CA VAL A 370 3.29 9.54 3.04
C VAL A 370 4.75 9.29 2.66
N LYS A 371 5.03 8.35 1.75
CA LYS A 371 6.40 8.09 1.28
C LYS A 371 6.94 9.18 0.36
N LEU A 372 6.09 9.77 -0.46
CA LEU A 372 6.48 10.87 -1.36
C LEU A 372 6.78 12.16 -0.58
N SER A 373 6.06 12.38 0.53
CA SER A 373 6.26 13.52 1.41
C SER A 373 6.29 13.08 2.88
N PRO A 374 7.44 12.56 3.36
CA PRO A 374 7.59 12.14 4.76
C PRO A 374 7.56 13.34 5.73
N ASP A 375 8.00 14.52 5.26
CA ASP A 375 8.03 15.77 6.03
C ASP A 375 6.78 16.64 5.83
N CYS A 376 5.74 16.13 5.16
CA CYS A 376 4.53 16.89 4.79
C CYS A 376 4.82 18.19 4.03
N ARG A 377 5.91 18.21 3.25
CA ARG A 377 6.29 19.33 2.38
C ARG A 377 5.58 19.25 1.03
N PRO A 378 5.35 20.39 0.36
CA PRO A 378 4.83 20.40 -1.00
C PRO A 378 5.81 19.68 -1.93
N VAL A 379 5.29 18.75 -2.74
CA VAL A 379 6.08 17.97 -3.71
C VAL A 379 5.59 18.34 -5.11
N GLU A 380 6.53 18.65 -6.00
CA GLU A 380 6.22 18.86 -7.42
C GLU A 380 5.92 17.51 -8.08
N LEU A 381 4.65 17.15 -8.12
CA LEU A 381 4.14 15.99 -8.86
C LEU A 381 3.40 16.49 -10.12
N PRO A 382 3.47 15.75 -11.24
CA PRO A 382 2.65 16.07 -12.42
C PRO A 382 1.17 16.15 -12.04
N GLU A 383 0.46 17.19 -12.48
CA GLU A 383 -0.93 17.45 -12.10
C GLU A 383 -1.88 16.28 -12.39
N ALA A 384 -1.56 15.47 -13.40
CA ALA A 384 -2.33 14.28 -13.78
C ALA A 384 -2.17 13.09 -12.82
N SER A 385 -1.14 13.09 -11.96
CA SER A 385 -0.86 11.97 -11.05
C SER A 385 -1.74 11.97 -9.79
N MET A 386 -2.27 13.14 -9.40
CA MET A 386 -3.03 13.33 -8.17
C MET A 386 -4.45 13.83 -8.49
N GLN A 387 -5.42 12.90 -8.47
CA GLN A 387 -6.82 13.16 -8.82
C GLN A 387 -7.66 13.28 -7.55
N VAL A 388 -7.52 14.42 -6.86
CA VAL A 388 -8.19 14.70 -5.57
C VAL A 388 -9.71 14.58 -5.70
N GLU A 389 -10.24 14.95 -6.86
CA GLU A 389 -11.66 14.94 -7.17
C GLU A 389 -12.29 13.55 -7.02
N LEU A 390 -11.53 12.47 -7.29
CA LEU A 390 -11.99 11.09 -7.10
C LEU A 390 -12.12 10.70 -5.62
N VAL A 391 -11.25 11.24 -4.75
CA VAL A 391 -11.34 11.01 -3.29
C VAL A 391 -12.59 11.70 -2.74
N VAL A 392 -12.86 12.90 -3.22
CA VAL A 392 -14.06 13.69 -2.86
C VAL A 392 -15.33 12.98 -3.34
N GLU A 393 -15.33 12.48 -4.57
CA GLU A 393 -16.45 11.69 -5.09
C GLU A 393 -16.65 10.38 -4.29
N CYS A 394 -15.57 9.75 -3.82
CA CYS A 394 -15.65 8.59 -2.93
C CYS A 394 -16.35 8.91 -1.60
N ILE A 395 -16.09 10.07 -1.01
CA ILE A 395 -16.78 10.55 0.21
C ILE A 395 -18.27 10.82 -0.07
N ARG A 396 -18.60 11.31 -1.26
CA ARG A 396 -19.96 11.66 -1.64
C ARG A 396 -20.83 10.42 -1.92
N VAL A 397 -20.24 9.38 -2.52
CA VAL A 397 -20.96 8.20 -3.00
C VAL A 397 -21.00 7.08 -1.95
N SER A 398 -19.96 6.94 -1.12
CA SER A 398 -19.93 5.91 -0.07
C SER A 398 -20.92 6.24 1.05
N GLN A 399 -21.45 5.19 1.69
CA GLN A 399 -22.22 5.31 2.93
C GLN A 399 -21.46 4.72 4.11
N ASN A 400 -20.28 4.12 3.88
CA ASN A 400 -19.54 3.39 4.89
C ASN A 400 -18.63 4.34 5.71
N PRO A 401 -18.81 4.43 7.05
CA PRO A 401 -17.98 5.28 7.90
C PRO A 401 -16.47 4.98 7.85
N GLN A 402 -16.10 3.71 7.66
CA GLN A 402 -14.70 3.32 7.54
C GLN A 402 -14.10 3.84 6.23
N THR A 403 -14.83 3.79 5.12
CA THR A 403 -14.39 4.34 3.84
C THR A 403 -14.22 5.86 3.93
N HIS A 404 -15.17 6.56 4.57
CA HIS A 404 -15.04 7.99 4.84
C HIS A 404 -13.81 8.28 5.70
N HIS A 405 -13.55 7.49 6.73
CA HIS A 405 -12.37 7.69 7.57
C HIS A 405 -11.06 7.60 6.76
N HIS A 406 -10.91 6.56 5.93
CA HIS A 406 -9.72 6.41 5.08
C HIS A 406 -9.59 7.54 4.05
N ALA A 407 -10.70 7.96 3.44
CA ALA A 407 -10.71 9.05 2.46
C ALA A 407 -10.34 10.39 3.11
N LEU A 408 -10.85 10.68 4.31
CA LEU A 408 -10.52 11.90 5.07
C LEU A 408 -9.06 11.93 5.50
N LEU A 409 -8.48 10.80 5.90
CA LEU A 409 -7.05 10.70 6.22
C LEU A 409 -6.18 11.00 4.99
N LEU A 410 -6.51 10.39 3.85
CA LEU A 410 -5.84 10.66 2.58
C LEU A 410 -5.95 12.14 2.20
N LEU A 411 -7.15 12.71 2.27
CA LEU A 411 -7.41 14.11 1.93
C LEU A 411 -6.66 15.08 2.85
N ALA A 412 -6.56 14.78 4.15
CA ALA A 412 -5.77 15.56 5.10
C ALA A 412 -4.27 15.54 4.77
N HIS A 413 -3.73 14.39 4.35
CA HIS A 413 -2.32 14.30 3.91
C HIS A 413 -2.11 15.05 2.59
N MET A 414 -3.02 14.90 1.64
CA MET A 414 -3.00 15.63 0.37
C MET A 414 -3.12 17.15 0.57
N ALA A 415 -3.83 17.61 1.59
CA ALA A 415 -3.95 19.04 1.91
C ALA A 415 -2.60 19.67 2.30
N ASN A 416 -1.67 18.91 2.90
CA ASN A 416 -0.31 19.39 3.14
C ASN A 416 0.52 19.47 1.85
N MET A 417 0.30 18.53 0.91
CA MET A 417 1.10 18.43 -0.31
C MET A 417 0.65 19.41 -1.40
N ILE A 418 -0.66 19.57 -1.60
CA ILE A 418 -1.30 20.34 -2.67
C ILE A 418 -2.53 21.12 -2.15
N PRO A 419 -2.33 22.10 -1.24
CA PRO A 419 -3.40 22.77 -0.51
C PRO A 419 -4.45 23.46 -1.41
N GLU A 420 -4.01 24.19 -2.44
CA GLU A 420 -4.90 24.94 -3.33
C GLU A 420 -5.87 24.01 -4.07
N ARG A 421 -5.38 22.90 -4.62
CA ARG A 421 -6.22 21.93 -5.34
C ARG A 421 -7.22 21.27 -4.42
N VAL A 422 -6.78 20.85 -3.23
CA VAL A 422 -7.67 20.23 -2.24
C VAL A 422 -8.80 21.18 -1.85
N LEU A 423 -8.50 22.46 -1.62
CA LEU A 423 -9.52 23.46 -1.29
C LEU A 423 -10.61 23.58 -2.36
N HIS A 424 -10.24 23.59 -3.64
CA HIS A 424 -11.22 23.62 -4.73
C HIS A 424 -11.99 22.32 -4.87
N SER A 425 -11.34 21.17 -4.69
CA SER A 425 -11.98 19.86 -4.83
C SER A 425 -12.95 19.52 -3.71
N ILE A 426 -12.81 20.07 -2.50
CA ILE A 426 -13.73 19.76 -1.37
C ILE A 426 -15.06 20.52 -1.43
N MET A 427 -15.20 21.57 -2.25
CA MET A 427 -16.43 22.36 -2.34
C MET A 427 -17.71 21.53 -2.60
N PRO A 428 -17.71 20.55 -3.52
CA PRO A 428 -18.88 19.71 -3.79
C PRO A 428 -19.38 18.93 -2.57
N ILE A 429 -18.51 18.65 -1.58
CA ILE A 429 -18.92 17.98 -0.34
C ILE A 429 -19.86 18.88 0.47
N PHE A 430 -19.58 20.20 0.49
CA PHE A 430 -20.42 21.15 1.24
C PHE A 430 -21.73 21.47 0.53
N THR A 431 -21.75 21.44 -0.80
CA THR A 431 -22.94 21.82 -1.60
C THR A 431 -23.87 20.64 -1.89
N PHE A 432 -23.32 19.45 -2.21
CA PHE A 432 -24.12 18.35 -2.75
C PHE A 432 -24.45 17.24 -1.75
N MET A 433 -23.61 17.00 -0.74
CA MET A 433 -23.83 15.92 0.23
C MET A 433 -25.15 16.18 0.98
N GLY A 434 -26.11 15.24 1.00
CA GLY A 434 -27.45 15.44 1.61
C GLY A 434 -28.53 16.03 0.67
N SER A 435 -28.36 15.94 -0.65
CA SER A 435 -29.45 16.15 -1.63
C SER A 435 -30.23 14.86 -1.94
N SER A 436 -29.85 13.72 -1.33
CA SER A 436 -30.64 12.49 -1.33
C SER A 436 -31.95 12.71 -0.57
N VAL A 437 -33.04 12.19 -1.11
CA VAL A 437 -34.45 12.47 -0.71
C VAL A 437 -34.81 12.09 0.74
N LEU A 438 -33.90 11.48 1.50
CA LEU A 438 -34.13 11.04 2.87
C LEU A 438 -33.44 11.98 3.87
N ARG A 439 -34.25 12.77 4.58
CA ARG A 439 -33.88 13.62 5.75
C ARG A 439 -33.11 12.89 6.87
N GLN A 440 -32.95 11.57 6.82
CA GLN A 440 -32.15 10.78 7.76
C GLN A 440 -30.64 10.83 7.47
N ASP A 441 -30.23 11.19 6.25
CA ASP A 441 -28.81 11.33 5.88
C ASP A 441 -28.17 12.64 6.39
N ASP A 442 -28.96 13.60 6.86
CA ASP A 442 -28.50 14.97 7.20
C ASP A 442 -27.61 15.02 8.45
N ALA A 443 -27.89 14.22 9.50
CA ALA A 443 -27.11 14.27 10.73
C ALA A 443 -25.71 13.66 10.54
N TYR A 444 -25.63 12.51 9.89
CA TYR A 444 -24.36 11.84 9.60
C TYR A 444 -23.53 12.59 8.55
N SER A 445 -24.16 13.09 7.48
CA SER A 445 -23.47 13.94 6.51
C SER A 445 -22.94 15.23 7.13
N PHE A 446 -23.69 15.84 8.06
CA PHE A 446 -23.22 16.99 8.82
C PHE A 446 -22.01 16.65 9.71
N GLN A 447 -21.96 15.47 10.32
CA GLN A 447 -20.78 15.02 11.09
C GLN A 447 -19.53 14.90 10.20
N ILE A 448 -19.68 14.35 8.98
CA ILE A 448 -18.57 14.24 8.01
C ILE A 448 -18.07 15.63 7.62
N ILE A 449 -19.00 16.53 7.24
CA ILE A 449 -18.69 17.93 6.91
C ILE A 449 -17.96 18.62 8.07
N SER A 450 -18.47 18.46 9.29
CA SER A 450 -17.87 19.05 10.49
C SER A 450 -16.46 18.52 10.70
N LYS A 451 -16.25 17.21 10.51
CA LYS A 451 -14.93 16.58 10.64
C LYS A 451 -13.95 17.09 9.57
N ILE A 452 -14.39 17.28 8.32
CA ILE A 452 -13.58 17.90 7.25
C ILE A 452 -13.14 19.30 7.67
N VAL A 453 -14.07 20.11 8.18
CA VAL A 453 -13.79 21.49 8.64
C VAL A 453 -12.80 21.49 9.80
N GLU A 454 -12.93 20.57 10.76
CA GLU A 454 -12.03 20.47 11.91
C GLU A 454 -10.63 19.95 11.55
N THR A 455 -10.50 19.08 10.54
CA THR A 455 -9.22 18.43 10.21
C THR A 455 -8.47 19.12 9.09
N ILE A 456 -9.13 19.42 7.97
CA ILE A 456 -8.48 19.87 6.72
C ILE A 456 -8.24 21.38 6.75
N ILE A 457 -9.21 22.17 7.22
CA ILE A 457 -9.09 23.64 7.18
C ILE A 457 -7.91 24.15 8.02
N PRO A 458 -7.66 23.65 9.24
CA PRO A 458 -6.46 24.04 9.98
C PRO A 458 -5.17 23.67 9.26
N ILE A 459 -5.13 22.54 8.55
CA ILE A 459 -3.94 22.10 7.79
C ILE A 459 -3.64 23.09 6.66
N LEU A 460 -4.67 23.53 5.93
CA LEU A 460 -4.55 24.54 4.88
C LEU A 460 -4.10 25.91 5.38
N MET A 461 -4.05 26.14 6.71
CA MET A 461 -3.66 27.40 7.33
C MET A 461 -2.32 27.35 8.07
N LYS A 462 -1.67 26.19 8.15
CA LYS A 462 -0.46 25.96 8.98
C LYS A 462 0.83 26.55 8.41
N SER A 463 0.78 27.38 7.37
CA SER A 463 1.97 28.10 6.89
C SER A 463 2.54 28.97 8.03
N GLU A 464 3.83 28.83 8.32
CA GLU A 464 4.56 29.34 9.51
C GLU A 464 4.50 30.87 9.72
N ALA A 465 3.84 31.63 8.83
CA ALA A 465 3.63 33.07 8.94
C ALA A 465 2.35 33.46 9.72
N ALA A 466 1.80 32.55 10.53
CA ALA A 466 0.57 32.74 11.29
C ALA A 466 0.71 33.70 12.50
N GLU A 467 1.65 34.64 12.50
CA GLU A 467 1.61 35.81 13.40
C GLU A 467 0.94 37.03 12.76
N VAL A 468 0.69 37.03 11.44
CA VAL A 468 0.12 38.19 10.74
C VAL A 468 -1.41 38.13 10.63
N ASP A 469 -2.05 39.27 10.84
CA ASP A 469 -3.46 39.53 10.57
C ASP A 469 -3.77 39.28 9.08
N LEU A 470 -4.57 38.25 8.79
CA LEU A 470 -5.01 37.79 7.45
C LEU A 470 -3.91 37.31 6.48
N SER A 471 -3.65 35.99 6.48
CA SER A 471 -2.89 35.38 5.39
C SER A 471 -3.73 35.29 4.09
N PRO A 472 -3.10 35.35 2.90
CA PRO A 472 -3.79 35.17 1.63
C PRO A 472 -4.48 33.79 1.51
N GLU A 473 -3.89 32.76 2.12
CA GLU A 473 -4.47 31.41 2.21
C GLU A 473 -5.81 31.41 2.94
N LEU A 474 -5.88 32.07 4.11
CA LEU A 474 -7.11 32.22 4.89
C LEU A 474 -8.19 32.97 4.08
N VAL A 475 -7.81 34.05 3.40
CA VAL A 475 -8.72 34.79 2.53
C VAL A 475 -9.24 33.91 1.39
N GLY A 476 -8.37 33.09 0.78
CA GLY A 476 -8.75 32.11 -0.23
C GLY A 476 -9.79 31.12 0.27
N VAL A 477 -9.57 30.50 1.44
CA VAL A 477 -10.53 29.58 2.06
C VAL A 477 -11.85 30.29 2.36
N LEU A 478 -11.83 31.43 3.03
CA LEU A 478 -13.05 32.16 3.39
C LEU A 478 -13.83 32.63 2.15
N ARG A 479 -13.13 33.04 1.08
CA ARG A 479 -13.75 33.50 -0.17
C ARG A 479 -14.50 32.36 -0.86
N VAL A 480 -13.92 31.16 -0.88
CA VAL A 480 -14.56 29.95 -1.39
C VAL A 480 -15.88 29.67 -0.63
N PHE A 481 -15.83 29.68 0.70
CA PHE A 481 -17.02 29.44 1.53
C PHE A 481 -18.08 30.54 1.40
N ALA A 482 -17.67 31.81 1.29
CA ALA A 482 -18.58 32.94 1.10
C ALA A 482 -19.25 32.93 -0.30
N GLY A 483 -18.54 32.47 -1.32
CA GLY A 483 -19.07 32.27 -2.67
C GLY A 483 -20.20 31.23 -2.70
N ALA A 484 -19.94 30.06 -2.11
CA ALA A 484 -20.86 28.92 -2.11
C ALA A 484 -21.98 28.99 -1.05
N MET A 485 -22.11 30.10 -0.31
CA MET A 485 -23.01 30.21 0.85
C MET A 485 -24.47 29.83 0.54
N LEU A 486 -24.98 30.21 -0.63
CA LEU A 486 -26.37 29.94 -1.00
C LEU A 486 -26.57 28.53 -1.58
N ASP A 487 -25.50 27.89 -2.06
CA ASP A 487 -25.52 26.54 -2.63
C ASP A 487 -25.64 25.46 -1.53
N ILE A 488 -25.23 25.81 -0.30
CA ILE A 488 -25.37 24.94 0.88
C ILE A 488 -26.84 24.95 1.34
N PRO A 489 -27.45 23.81 1.68
CA PRO A 489 -28.84 23.77 2.16
C PRO A 489 -29.10 24.55 3.45
N GLU A 490 -30.28 25.18 3.55
CA GLU A 490 -30.65 26.12 4.63
C GLU A 490 -30.38 25.61 6.04
N HIS A 491 -30.75 24.37 6.33
CA HIS A 491 -30.62 23.75 7.66
C HIS A 491 -29.16 23.49 8.07
N ARG A 492 -28.20 23.49 7.13
CA ARG A 492 -26.77 23.24 7.38
C ARG A 492 -25.90 24.49 7.37
N ARG A 493 -26.36 25.57 6.72
CA ARG A 493 -25.60 26.83 6.58
C ARG A 493 -25.08 27.33 7.93
N ILE A 494 -25.99 27.63 8.86
CA ILE A 494 -25.63 28.28 10.13
C ILE A 494 -24.74 27.37 11.01
N PRO A 495 -25.08 26.08 11.25
CA PRO A 495 -24.19 25.19 12.01
C PRO A 495 -22.79 25.04 11.38
N LEU A 496 -22.71 24.94 10.05
CA LEU A 496 -21.45 24.80 9.33
C LEU A 496 -20.57 26.05 9.44
N PHE A 497 -21.12 27.23 9.16
CA PHE A 497 -20.35 28.48 9.23
C PHE A 497 -19.96 28.84 10.67
N THR A 498 -20.83 28.54 11.64
CA THR A 498 -20.49 28.68 13.06
C THR A 498 -19.31 27.79 13.42
N LYS A 499 -19.32 26.53 12.95
CA LYS A 499 -18.23 25.59 13.17
C LYS A 499 -16.94 26.01 12.48
N LEU A 500 -17.01 26.42 11.21
CA LEU A 500 -15.89 26.96 10.44
C LEU A 500 -15.22 28.10 11.20
N LEU A 501 -15.97 29.15 11.55
CA LEU A 501 -15.44 30.32 12.24
C LEU A 501 -14.94 30.00 13.65
N ALA A 502 -15.54 29.04 14.36
CA ALA A 502 -15.03 28.57 15.64
C ALA A 502 -13.65 27.90 15.49
N THR A 503 -13.46 27.07 14.46
CA THR A 503 -12.17 26.47 14.11
C THR A 503 -11.13 27.53 13.70
N LEU A 504 -11.59 28.64 13.11
CA LEU A 504 -10.75 29.78 12.69
C LEU A 504 -10.57 30.83 13.81
N ARG A 505 -9.59 30.61 14.71
CA ARG A 505 -9.25 31.54 15.81
C ARG A 505 -10.47 32.02 16.63
N GLN A 506 -11.36 31.11 16.99
CA GLN A 506 -12.50 31.39 17.87
C GLN A 506 -13.40 32.54 17.39
N GLY A 507 -13.60 32.68 16.08
CA GLY A 507 -14.51 33.69 15.49
C GLY A 507 -13.90 35.08 15.26
N ARG A 508 -12.60 35.31 15.54
CA ARG A 508 -11.93 36.61 15.29
C ARG A 508 -11.92 37.04 13.82
N PHE A 509 -12.08 36.10 12.88
CA PHE A 509 -12.16 36.39 11.45
C PHE A 509 -13.59 36.57 10.93
N LEU A 510 -14.58 36.72 11.83
CA LEU A 510 -15.97 36.97 11.44
C LEU A 510 -16.10 38.20 10.51
N TRP A 511 -15.38 39.29 10.81
CA TRP A 511 -15.39 40.49 9.98
C TRP A 511 -14.87 40.24 8.56
N ALA A 512 -13.80 39.45 8.42
CA ALA A 512 -13.20 39.11 7.14
C ALA A 512 -14.14 38.23 6.31
N PHE A 513 -14.81 37.28 6.96
CA PHE A 513 -15.86 36.49 6.33
C PHE A 513 -17.03 37.35 5.86
N LEU A 514 -17.56 38.25 6.70
CA LEU A 514 -18.63 39.18 6.33
C LEU A 514 -18.23 40.10 5.16
N ALA A 515 -17.00 40.61 5.17
CA ALA A 515 -16.44 41.40 4.08
C ALA A 515 -16.42 40.63 2.74
N LEU A 516 -16.09 39.34 2.77
CA LEU A 516 -16.12 38.46 1.58
C LEU A 516 -17.55 38.08 1.16
N VAL A 517 -18.49 38.01 2.11
CA VAL A 517 -19.93 37.84 1.81
C VAL A 517 -20.48 39.06 1.08
N PHE A 518 -20.07 40.27 1.47
CA PHE A 518 -20.42 41.50 0.74
C PHE A 518 -19.80 41.50 -0.66
N GLU A 519 -18.56 41.05 -0.80
CA GLU A 519 -17.87 40.94 -2.09
C GLU A 519 -18.66 40.01 -3.01
N SER A 520 -18.97 38.81 -2.54
CA SER A 520 -19.77 37.80 -3.24
C SER A 520 -21.14 38.36 -3.63
N HIS A 521 -21.83 39.10 -2.74
CA HIS A 521 -23.12 39.74 -3.04
C HIS A 521 -23.02 40.79 -4.16
N VAL A 522 -21.97 41.62 -4.17
CA VAL A 522 -21.77 42.68 -5.16
C VAL A 522 -21.33 42.14 -6.52
N LEU A 523 -20.49 41.11 -6.55
CA LEU A 523 -19.95 40.51 -7.78
C LEU A 523 -20.89 39.48 -8.41
N HIS A 524 -21.65 38.74 -7.59
CA HIS A 524 -22.62 37.74 -8.01
C HIS A 524 -24.02 38.06 -7.47
N PRO A 525 -24.70 39.09 -8.02
CA PRO A 525 -26.08 39.38 -7.66
C PRO A 525 -27.00 38.26 -8.15
N SER A 526 -27.74 37.62 -7.24
CA SER A 526 -28.72 36.59 -7.58
C SER A 526 -29.88 37.17 -8.40
N PRO A 527 -30.50 36.41 -9.31
CA PRO A 527 -31.63 36.87 -10.12
C PRO A 527 -32.86 37.28 -9.30
N ASP A 528 -33.00 36.78 -8.06
CA ASP A 528 -34.02 37.21 -7.09
C ASP A 528 -33.86 38.68 -6.62
N ASN A 529 -32.71 39.32 -6.88
CA ASN A 529 -32.42 40.68 -6.41
C ASN A 529 -33.18 41.78 -7.16
N THR A 530 -33.83 41.47 -8.29
CA THR A 530 -34.69 42.41 -9.00
C THR A 530 -36.04 42.61 -8.29
N ALA A 531 -36.57 41.59 -7.60
CA ALA A 531 -37.81 41.66 -6.83
C ALA A 531 -37.63 42.28 -5.43
N VAL A 532 -36.43 42.18 -4.84
CA VAL A 532 -36.12 42.73 -3.50
C VAL A 532 -36.04 44.26 -3.48
N LYS A 533 -35.79 44.90 -4.63
CA LYS A 533 -35.75 46.38 -4.75
C LYS A 533 -37.10 47.05 -4.48
N GLU A 534 -38.21 46.31 -4.51
CA GLU A 534 -39.56 46.85 -4.31
C GLU A 534 -40.13 46.65 -2.90
N THR A 535 -39.53 45.77 -2.08
CA THR A 535 -40.12 45.33 -0.79
C THR A 535 -39.31 45.69 0.45
N GLY A 536 -38.13 46.30 0.31
CA GLY A 536 -37.28 46.65 1.46
C GLY A 536 -36.77 45.44 2.25
N SER A 537 -36.83 44.23 1.68
CA SER A 537 -36.33 43.02 2.32
C SER A 537 -34.81 42.92 2.20
N ILE A 538 -34.17 42.30 3.19
CA ILE A 538 -32.72 42.09 3.20
C ILE A 538 -32.41 40.95 2.20
N PRO A 539 -31.42 41.11 1.31
CA PRO A 539 -31.02 40.03 0.41
C PRO A 539 -30.70 38.74 1.18
N LYS A 540 -31.16 37.58 0.68
CA LYS A 540 -31.02 36.26 1.33
C LYS A 540 -29.59 35.96 1.82
N ARG A 541 -28.56 36.34 1.05
CA ARG A 541 -27.15 36.16 1.43
C ARG A 541 -26.75 36.99 2.67
N LEU A 542 -27.26 38.21 2.77
CA LEU A 542 -27.03 39.09 3.92
C LEU A 542 -27.87 38.67 5.14
N GLU A 543 -29.08 38.15 4.92
CA GLU A 543 -29.91 37.57 5.97
C GLU A 543 -29.22 36.38 6.65
N VAL A 544 -28.62 35.46 5.88
CA VAL A 544 -27.79 34.37 6.42
C VAL A 544 -26.60 34.92 7.23
N GLY A 545 -25.95 35.98 6.75
CA GLY A 545 -24.88 36.67 7.49
C GLY A 545 -25.34 37.26 8.82
N LEU A 546 -26.53 37.86 8.88
CA LEU A 546 -27.13 38.38 10.12
C LEU A 546 -27.46 37.25 11.10
N HIS A 547 -28.08 36.18 10.63
CA HIS A 547 -28.37 35.00 11.46
C HIS A 547 -27.09 34.39 12.02
N LEU A 548 -26.03 34.29 11.21
CA LEU A 548 -24.74 33.79 11.65
C LEU A 548 -24.16 34.64 12.79
N CYS A 549 -24.26 35.97 12.71
CA CYS A 549 -23.77 36.86 13.77
C CYS A 549 -24.46 36.59 15.11
N HIS A 550 -25.74 36.22 15.12
CA HIS A 550 -26.48 35.94 16.36
C HIS A 550 -26.01 34.68 17.12
N HIS A 551 -25.16 33.84 16.53
CA HIS A 551 -24.58 32.66 17.18
C HIS A 551 -23.24 32.95 17.90
N PHE A 552 -22.70 34.16 17.78
CA PHE A 552 -21.45 34.57 18.45
C PHE A 552 -21.72 35.45 19.67
N THR A 553 -20.76 35.49 20.59
CA THR A 553 -20.81 36.38 21.76
C THR A 553 -20.79 37.85 21.33
N PRO A 554 -21.47 38.75 22.07
CA PRO A 554 -21.49 40.17 21.72
C PRO A 554 -20.13 40.84 21.56
N ALA A 555 -19.12 40.43 22.34
CA ALA A 555 -17.74 40.93 22.20
C ALA A 555 -17.15 40.69 20.80
N ILE A 556 -17.33 39.48 20.27
CA ILE A 556 -16.88 39.13 18.92
C ILE A 556 -17.65 39.94 17.88
N ILE A 557 -18.96 40.11 18.04
CA ILE A 557 -19.79 40.89 17.12
C ILE A 557 -19.34 42.37 17.08
N LEU A 558 -19.12 42.99 18.23
CA LEU A 558 -18.67 44.38 18.35
C LEU A 558 -17.26 44.57 17.79
N SER A 559 -16.33 43.68 18.12
CA SER A 559 -14.98 43.69 17.56
C SER A 559 -15.00 43.57 16.02
N ALA A 560 -15.85 42.68 15.48
CA ALA A 560 -16.02 42.50 14.05
C ALA A 560 -16.66 43.71 13.37
N ALA A 561 -17.64 44.35 14.01
CA ALA A 561 -18.23 45.60 13.52
C ALA A 561 -17.19 46.73 13.48
N CYS A 562 -16.38 46.91 14.52
CA CYS A 562 -15.31 47.91 14.54
C CYS A 562 -14.25 47.64 13.46
N GLN A 563 -13.85 46.39 13.27
CA GLN A 563 -12.91 46.01 12.20
C GLN A 563 -13.49 46.20 10.80
N LEU A 564 -14.77 45.87 10.58
CA LEU A 564 -15.49 46.17 9.34
C LEU A 564 -15.53 47.68 9.06
N ILE A 565 -15.85 48.51 10.05
CA ILE A 565 -15.87 49.97 9.90
C ILE A 565 -14.48 50.49 9.55
N ARG A 566 -13.43 50.05 10.27
CA ARG A 566 -12.04 50.41 9.96
C ARG A 566 -11.67 50.03 8.52
N TYR A 567 -12.03 48.82 8.08
CA TYR A 567 -11.78 48.35 6.72
C TYR A 567 -12.53 49.19 5.67
N LEU A 568 -13.82 49.49 5.89
CA LEU A 568 -14.64 50.33 5.02
C LEU A 568 -14.13 51.78 4.93
N CYS A 569 -13.56 52.33 5.99
CA CYS A 569 -12.95 53.68 5.99
C CYS A 569 -11.63 53.75 5.20
N VAL A 570 -10.91 52.62 5.13
CA VAL A 570 -9.63 52.48 4.42
C VAL A 570 -9.84 52.24 2.92
N LEU A 571 -10.96 51.64 2.53
CA LEU A 571 -11.35 51.44 1.13
C LEU A 571 -11.47 52.77 0.35
N PRO A 572 -10.89 52.88 -0.85
CA PRO A 572 -11.03 54.06 -1.70
C PRO A 572 -12.45 54.14 -2.29
N VAL A 573 -13.02 55.34 -2.33
CA VAL A 573 -14.39 55.58 -2.83
C VAL A 573 -14.43 55.61 -4.37
N GLU A 574 -13.30 55.93 -5.02
CA GLU A 574 -13.12 55.98 -6.48
C GLU A 574 -11.71 55.52 -6.88
N LYS A 575 -11.55 54.94 -8.07
CA LYS A 575 -10.22 54.49 -8.58
C LYS A 575 -9.14 55.57 -8.63
N GLY A 576 -9.51 56.85 -8.61
CA GLY A 576 -8.59 58.00 -8.67
C GLY A 576 -8.06 58.49 -7.32
N ASP A 577 -8.46 57.86 -6.20
CA ASP A 577 -8.23 58.40 -4.86
C ASP A 577 -6.78 58.16 -4.37
N LYS A 578 -6.20 59.12 -3.62
CA LYS A 578 -4.81 58.99 -3.11
C LYS A 578 -4.61 57.75 -2.21
N LYS A 579 -5.70 57.28 -1.61
CA LYS A 579 -5.79 56.07 -0.77
C LYS A 579 -5.51 54.78 -1.54
N VAL A 580 -5.67 54.74 -2.87
CA VAL A 580 -5.39 53.56 -3.70
C VAL A 580 -3.91 53.15 -3.63
N LYS A 581 -2.98 54.12 -3.57
CA LYS A 581 -1.53 53.84 -3.46
C LYS A 581 -1.13 53.34 -2.07
N THR A 582 -1.82 53.78 -1.02
CA THR A 582 -1.61 53.35 0.37
C THR A 582 -2.19 51.96 0.63
N PHE A 583 -3.36 51.67 0.04
CA PHE A 583 -4.00 50.35 0.08
C PHE A 583 -3.14 49.27 -0.58
N LYS A 584 -2.55 49.56 -1.76
CA LYS A 584 -1.68 48.63 -2.50
C LYS A 584 -0.41 48.18 -1.75
N LYS A 585 0.12 48.98 -0.83
CA LYS A 585 1.28 48.59 0.00
C LYS A 585 0.92 47.64 1.15
N SER A 586 -0.37 47.51 1.44
CA SER A 586 -0.89 46.79 2.61
C SER A 586 -1.63 45.50 2.23
N SER A 587 -1.65 45.14 0.93
CA SER A 587 -2.66 44.23 0.35
C SER A 587 -2.11 42.90 -0.16
N GLU A 588 -1.07 42.34 0.44
CA GLU A 588 -0.81 40.90 0.34
C GLU A 588 -1.91 40.17 1.14
N GLY A 589 -3.11 40.05 0.56
CA GLY A 589 -4.31 39.54 1.24
C GLY A 589 -5.57 40.42 1.10
N ALA A 590 -5.73 41.18 0.00
CA ALA A 590 -6.91 42.02 -0.19
C ALA A 590 -8.23 41.21 -0.16
N LEU A 591 -9.12 41.56 0.78
CA LEU A 591 -10.47 40.99 0.86
C LEU A 591 -11.37 41.44 -0.30
N PHE A 592 -11.04 42.54 -0.98
CA PHE A 592 -11.76 43.04 -2.16
C PHE A 592 -10.78 43.51 -3.23
N ASP A 593 -10.87 42.95 -4.44
CA ASP A 593 -10.02 43.30 -5.58
C ASP A 593 -10.41 44.66 -6.20
N VAL A 594 -9.86 45.75 -5.64
CA VAL A 594 -10.11 47.14 -6.08
C VAL A 594 -9.75 47.39 -7.56
N GLU A 595 -8.81 46.62 -8.12
CA GLU A 595 -8.35 46.79 -9.50
C GLU A 595 -9.37 46.30 -10.53
N LYS A 596 -10.02 45.15 -10.24
CA LYS A 596 -11.00 44.50 -11.12
C LYS A 596 -12.41 45.09 -10.97
N ALA A 597 -12.75 45.62 -9.79
CA ALA A 597 -14.06 46.18 -9.52
C ALA A 597 -14.30 47.52 -10.25
N THR A 598 -15.55 47.82 -10.58
CA THR A 598 -15.97 49.14 -11.11
C THR A 598 -16.26 50.13 -9.97
N ASP A 599 -16.22 51.44 -10.22
CA ASP A 599 -16.56 52.45 -9.21
C ASP A 599 -17.99 52.26 -8.67
N LYS A 600 -18.91 51.75 -9.49
CA LYS A 600 -20.26 51.37 -9.06
C LYS A 600 -20.25 50.21 -8.07
N GLN A 601 -19.41 49.20 -8.28
CA GLN A 601 -19.28 48.06 -7.37
C GLN A 601 -18.62 48.46 -6.05
N LEU A 602 -17.63 49.36 -6.06
CA LEU A 602 -17.02 49.91 -4.84
C LEU A 602 -18.02 50.69 -3.98
N ARG A 603 -18.84 51.54 -4.61
CA ARG A 603 -19.93 52.25 -3.92
C ARG A 603 -21.03 51.29 -3.44
N HIS A 604 -21.36 50.27 -4.21
CA HIS A 604 -22.35 49.27 -3.79
C HIS A 604 -21.84 48.43 -2.61
N TYR A 605 -20.56 48.08 -2.58
CA TYR A 605 -19.93 47.34 -1.49
C TYR A 605 -19.94 48.14 -0.19
N THR A 606 -19.51 49.40 -0.24
CA THR A 606 -19.51 50.30 0.93
C THR A 606 -20.92 50.56 1.46
N TYR A 607 -21.89 50.81 0.57
CA TYR A 607 -23.30 50.94 0.96
C TYR A 607 -23.87 49.66 1.58
N THR A 608 -23.53 48.49 1.03
CA THR A 608 -23.97 47.19 1.55
C THR A 608 -23.39 46.93 2.94
N GLY A 609 -22.12 47.23 3.17
CA GLY A 609 -21.50 47.10 4.49
C GLY A 609 -22.14 48.01 5.55
N LEU A 610 -22.37 49.29 5.21
CA LEU A 610 -23.00 50.24 6.13
C LEU A 610 -24.47 49.88 6.45
N THR A 611 -25.24 49.48 5.44
CA THR A 611 -26.63 49.04 5.66
C THR A 611 -26.67 47.77 6.50
N PHE A 612 -25.80 46.79 6.23
CA PHE A 612 -25.69 45.57 7.04
C PHE A 612 -25.36 45.88 8.50
N LEU A 613 -24.37 46.74 8.77
CA LEU A 613 -24.01 47.14 10.14
C LEU A 613 -25.19 47.83 10.86
N SER A 614 -25.92 48.70 10.16
CA SER A 614 -27.12 49.33 10.70
C SER A 614 -28.18 48.28 11.07
N PHE A 615 -28.41 47.27 10.23
CA PHE A 615 -29.35 46.18 10.52
C PHE A 615 -28.88 45.27 11.65
N LEU A 616 -27.58 44.95 11.71
CA LEU A 616 -26.99 44.12 12.75
C LEU A 616 -27.15 44.76 14.13
N LEU A 617 -26.76 46.04 14.26
CA LEU A 617 -26.82 46.77 15.53
C LEU A 617 -28.26 47.10 15.95
N SER A 618 -29.18 47.22 14.99
CA SER A 618 -30.61 47.45 15.26
C SER A 618 -31.41 46.16 15.46
N SER A 619 -30.78 44.99 15.34
CA SER A 619 -31.45 43.69 15.46
C SER A 619 -31.98 43.47 16.87
N LYS A 620 -33.27 43.09 16.98
CA LYS A 620 -33.91 42.74 18.27
C LYS A 620 -33.17 41.58 18.97
N GLN A 621 -32.54 40.69 18.22
CA GLN A 621 -31.81 39.55 18.77
C GLN A 621 -30.45 39.97 19.33
N PHE A 622 -29.74 40.89 18.66
CA PHE A 622 -28.52 41.50 19.19
C PHE A 622 -28.79 42.29 20.48
N LEU A 623 -29.86 43.11 20.50
CA LEU A 623 -30.26 43.86 21.69
C LEU A 623 -30.62 42.92 22.87
N ARG A 624 -31.23 41.77 22.59
CA ARG A 624 -31.49 40.74 23.62
C ARG A 624 -30.22 40.09 24.14
N LEU A 625 -29.24 39.79 23.27
CA LEU A 625 -27.95 39.26 23.68
C LEU A 625 -27.16 40.27 24.52
N MET A 626 -27.23 41.55 24.18
CA MET A 626 -26.60 42.63 24.94
C MET A 626 -27.28 42.85 26.30
N ALA A 627 -28.61 42.74 26.37
CA ALA A 627 -29.35 42.83 27.62
C ALA A 627 -29.16 41.62 28.56
N ALA A 628 -28.65 40.50 28.05
CA ALA A 628 -28.43 39.26 28.81
C ALA A 628 -27.02 39.15 29.41
N LEU A 629 -26.14 40.13 29.16
CA LEU A 629 -24.77 40.13 29.68
C LEU A 629 -24.74 40.42 31.18
N THR A 630 -23.75 39.81 31.85
CA THR A 630 -23.42 40.08 33.25
C THR A 630 -22.60 41.36 33.40
N ALA A 631 -22.57 41.94 34.60
CA ALA A 631 -21.83 43.18 34.88
C ALA A 631 -20.30 43.03 34.63
N GLU A 632 -19.75 41.83 34.80
CA GLU A 632 -18.34 41.51 34.54
C GLU A 632 -18.03 41.50 33.03
N GLU A 633 -18.90 40.90 32.20
CA GLU A 633 -18.74 40.87 30.74
C GLU A 633 -18.92 42.27 30.11
N VAL A 634 -19.74 43.13 30.72
CA VAL A 634 -19.88 44.53 30.29
C VAL A 634 -18.58 45.31 30.53
N GLN A 635 -17.85 45.00 31.59
CA GLN A 635 -16.58 45.64 31.91
C GLN A 635 -15.46 45.21 30.95
N GLU A 636 -15.44 43.95 30.50
CA GLU A 636 -14.54 43.48 29.44
C GLU A 636 -14.83 44.13 28.07
N LEU A 637 -16.06 44.59 27.84
CA LEU A 637 -16.46 45.27 26.62
C LEU A 637 -16.06 46.76 26.59
N GLU A 638 -15.83 47.40 27.73
CA GLU A 638 -15.44 48.82 27.79
C GLU A 638 -14.16 49.10 26.97
N ASP A 639 -13.19 48.18 27.01
CA ASP A 639 -11.94 48.24 26.24
C ASP A 639 -12.15 48.18 24.71
N THR A 640 -13.28 47.63 24.24
CA THR A 640 -13.61 47.58 22.80
C THR A 640 -14.38 48.79 22.30
N PHE A 641 -14.98 49.57 23.21
CA PHE A 641 -15.72 50.80 22.90
C PHE A 641 -14.86 52.06 22.97
N GLN A 642 -13.74 52.03 23.72
CA GLN A 642 -12.70 53.06 23.70
C GLN A 642 -11.88 53.01 22.41
#